data_AF-A0AAW2UGN7-F1
#
_entry.id   AF-A0AAW2UGN7-F1
#
_cell.length_a   1.000
_cell.length_b   1.000
_cell.length_c   1.000
_cell.angle_alpha   90.00
_cell.angle_beta   90.00
_cell.angle_gamma   90.00
#
_symmetry.space_group_name_H-M   'P 1'
#
loop_
_entity.id
_entity.type
_entity.pdbx_description
1 polymer ?
#
loop_
_entity_poly.entity_id
_entity_poly.type
_entity_poly.pdbx_seq_one_letter_code
_entity_poly.pdbx_strand_id
1 'polypeptide(L)'
;MENEEKKRRELERRVLEKVEQAISSVHNAKDVDQVIVALYSVAVCLFPLHLHSLSGSVDEKYREELRAVEAPSGDDKTEWCNVFYRGAAFRAFARVLLYDVASNWLACFAASARKHVYDVFFLNGCAAEIVQVVAPCLQLSGSGGHESSAVCLNAERLLVLCLLENDLILQMAREFAGGAQFQDLSHEQLKQTISKVSQLVTSIPDKARQGAPTSLSSHLFFKRLTTQLLQGAEEWDMMLVDGTAAAEDIHMDGSIRFVGEAFARICRRGSADVLLSEMIPRILGQVRSVLSSNSDLAISETFDSKPGFRFWLKIMEAINDSHSVERIAEELLHQLAVQNINDVEGYWILWILFGRIFKRQTPIRFTFVEKFLLWKVFPICCLRWIIYFAVLECTPDSASVRSYNAHGLSNTVHRLVVAWSRKEFVQSSPIEQQALRLFSSSTLTQDADVTAALGLCLEKMAKEDLDATKDGLHSILQGISCRLESPVYLIRKMASAIAFVFSKIIDPQNPLYLDDSAQEETIDWEFGLATRRKGPLTTPVHDGDERTVERENSSTTLFGKEIQKGEENGVGNVAKARRKKESAFTLIDPDEVIDPATINESTFYEDESDYASEDSETSSDSSLQPYDLTDDDADLKRKFSQLVDVVGALRKSDDAEGVEKALDVAEKFIRACPDELKYMAGDLTKTLVQVRCSDVTVEGEEESAEERDKRHWWH
;
A
#
# COMPACT_ATOMS: atom_id res chain seq x y z
N MET A 1 30.21 -28.63 32.51
CA MET A 1 30.05 -27.23 32.05
C MET A 1 31.40 -26.55 31.81
N GLU A 2 32.27 -26.38 32.81
CA GLU A 2 33.55 -25.66 32.65
C GLU A 2 34.50 -26.24 31.57
N ASN A 3 34.54 -27.57 31.41
CA ASN A 3 35.37 -28.22 30.38
C ASN A 3 34.82 -28.07 28.95
N GLU A 4 33.49 -28.01 28.80
CA GLU A 4 32.83 -27.80 27.50
C GLU A 4 32.93 -26.34 27.06
N GLU A 5 32.76 -25.42 28.00
CA GLU A 5 33.00 -23.98 27.81
C GLU A 5 34.43 -23.71 27.32
N LYS A 6 35.43 -24.38 27.92
CA LYS A 6 36.83 -24.25 27.55
C LYS A 6 37.12 -24.81 26.17
N LYS A 7 36.54 -25.96 25.81
CA LYS A 7 36.63 -26.53 24.45
C LYS A 7 36.02 -25.59 23.40
N ARG A 8 34.86 -25.01 23.68
CA ARG A 8 34.19 -24.05 22.79
C ARG A 8 35.05 -22.81 22.53
N ARG A 9 35.64 -22.21 23.56
CA ARG A 9 36.54 -21.05 23.41
C ARG A 9 37.80 -21.37 22.60
N GLU A 10 38.36 -22.56 22.82
CA GLU A 10 39.53 -23.03 22.05
C GLU A 10 39.18 -23.26 20.58
N LEU A 11 37.98 -23.78 20.29
CA LEU A 11 37.47 -23.92 18.93
C LEU A 11 37.22 -22.54 18.28
N GLU A 12 36.61 -21.60 19.00
CA GLU A 12 36.43 -20.21 18.55
C GLU A 12 37.76 -19.55 18.16
N ARG A 13 38.81 -19.73 18.98
CA ARG A 13 40.15 -19.24 18.67
C ARG A 13 40.71 -19.85 17.39
N ARG A 14 40.61 -21.17 17.21
CA ARG A 14 41.10 -21.86 16.00
C ARG A 14 40.37 -21.42 14.73
N VAL A 15 39.06 -21.26 14.81
CA VAL A 15 38.25 -20.77 13.69
C VAL A 15 38.67 -19.35 13.32
N LEU A 16 38.87 -18.47 14.32
CA LEU A 16 39.30 -17.10 14.09
C LEU A 16 40.70 -17.02 13.48
N GLU A 17 41.66 -17.79 13.99
CA GLU A 17 43.03 -17.88 13.44
C GLU A 17 43.03 -18.36 11.99
N LYS A 18 42.21 -19.36 11.67
CA LYS A 18 42.06 -19.86 10.30
C LYS A 18 41.51 -18.79 9.36
N VAL A 19 40.51 -18.03 9.81
CA VAL A 19 39.94 -16.91 9.05
C VAL A 19 40.95 -15.78 8.88
N GLU A 20 41.71 -15.42 9.92
CA GLU A 20 42.74 -14.39 9.86
C GLU A 20 43.87 -14.76 8.88
N GLN A 21 44.29 -16.03 8.88
CA GLN A 21 45.25 -16.56 7.92
C GLN A 21 44.73 -16.45 6.48
N ALA A 22 43.46 -16.79 6.26
CA ALA A 22 42.84 -16.69 4.94
C ALA A 22 42.72 -15.24 4.48
N ILE A 23 42.29 -14.32 5.35
CA ILE A 23 42.22 -12.88 5.06
C ILE A 23 43.60 -12.34 4.69
N SER A 24 44.62 -12.67 5.48
CA SER A 24 46.02 -12.27 5.22
C SER A 24 46.51 -12.81 3.88
N SER A 25 46.10 -14.02 3.50
CA SER A 25 46.45 -14.62 2.21
C SER A 25 45.75 -13.92 1.04
N VAL A 26 44.49 -13.52 1.21
CA VAL A 26 43.74 -12.73 0.21
C VAL A 26 44.38 -11.36 0.00
N HIS A 27 44.78 -10.66 1.07
CA HIS A 27 45.43 -9.34 0.97
C HIS A 27 46.81 -9.39 0.31
N ASN A 28 47.54 -10.49 0.46
CA ASN A 28 48.85 -10.68 -0.14
C ASN A 28 48.82 -11.34 -1.53
N ALA A 29 47.63 -11.72 -2.02
CA ALA A 29 47.48 -12.43 -3.28
C ALA A 29 47.85 -11.55 -4.47
N LYS A 30 48.54 -12.15 -5.45
CA LYS A 30 48.89 -11.52 -6.74
C LYS A 30 48.15 -12.12 -7.92
N ASP A 31 47.53 -13.29 -7.70
CA ASP A 31 46.84 -14.09 -8.70
C ASP A 31 45.48 -14.51 -8.13
N VAL A 32 44.45 -14.59 -8.98
CA VAL A 32 43.10 -15.04 -8.62
C VAL A 32 43.12 -16.44 -8.02
N ASP A 33 44.01 -17.31 -8.50
CA ASP A 33 44.11 -18.67 -8.01
C ASP A 33 44.58 -18.73 -6.56
N GLN A 34 45.44 -17.80 -6.12
CA GLN A 34 45.84 -17.70 -4.71
C GLN A 34 44.67 -17.29 -3.82
N VAL A 35 43.80 -16.39 -4.32
CA VAL A 35 42.55 -16.03 -3.63
C VAL A 35 41.63 -17.25 -3.55
N ILE A 36 41.47 -18.00 -4.64
CA ILE A 36 40.66 -19.23 -4.64
C ILE A 36 41.19 -20.26 -3.63
N VAL A 37 42.52 -20.46 -3.56
CA VAL A 37 43.14 -21.35 -2.57
C VAL A 37 42.90 -20.86 -1.13
N ALA A 38 43.04 -19.55 -0.88
CA ALA A 38 42.80 -18.97 0.43
C ALA A 38 41.34 -19.17 0.88
N LEU A 39 40.37 -18.90 -0.01
CA LEU A 39 38.95 -19.10 0.27
C LEU A 39 38.60 -20.59 0.44
N TYR A 40 39.16 -21.45 -0.41
CA TYR A 40 39.00 -22.91 -0.29
C TYR A 40 39.51 -23.43 1.05
N SER A 41 40.59 -22.84 1.59
CA SER A 41 41.18 -23.26 2.86
C SER A 41 40.23 -23.09 4.05
N VAL A 42 39.28 -22.15 3.97
CA VAL A 42 38.20 -21.98 4.95
C VAL A 42 37.00 -22.84 4.54
N ALA A 43 36.63 -22.83 3.26
CA ALA A 43 35.43 -23.51 2.78
C ALA A 43 35.47 -25.03 3.02
N VAL A 44 36.64 -25.67 2.88
CA VAL A 44 36.79 -27.12 3.13
C VAL A 44 36.63 -27.48 4.61
N CYS A 45 36.88 -26.53 5.51
CA CYS A 45 36.68 -26.69 6.95
C CYS A 45 35.20 -26.63 7.35
N LEU A 46 34.38 -25.90 6.59
CA LEU A 46 32.97 -25.66 6.91
C LEU A 46 32.02 -26.56 6.12
N PHE A 47 32.39 -26.93 4.89
CA PHE A 47 31.49 -27.58 3.94
C PHE A 47 32.06 -28.91 3.42
N PRO A 48 31.19 -29.85 3.00
CA PRO A 48 31.61 -31.05 2.30
C PRO A 48 31.99 -30.72 0.85
N LEU A 49 33.19 -30.20 0.64
CA LEU A 49 33.74 -29.90 -0.69
C LEU A 49 34.57 -31.05 -1.24
N HIS A 50 34.36 -31.38 -2.51
CA HIS A 50 35.21 -32.29 -3.26
C HIS A 50 36.17 -31.48 -4.13
N LEU A 51 37.46 -31.82 -4.09
CA LEU A 51 38.51 -31.17 -4.89
C LEU A 51 38.18 -31.15 -6.39
N HIS A 52 37.49 -32.19 -6.87
CA HIS A 52 37.04 -32.33 -8.26
C HIS A 52 36.05 -31.24 -8.69
N SER A 53 35.30 -30.64 -7.76
CA SER A 53 34.38 -29.54 -8.06
C SER A 53 35.09 -28.25 -8.49
N LEU A 54 36.38 -28.12 -8.18
CA LEU A 54 37.25 -27.02 -8.62
C LEU A 54 38.17 -27.41 -9.79
N SER A 55 38.05 -28.64 -10.30
CA SER A 55 38.88 -29.13 -11.40
C SER A 55 38.63 -28.29 -12.66
N GLY A 56 39.67 -27.57 -13.10
CA GLY A 56 39.62 -26.67 -14.26
C GLY A 56 39.28 -25.22 -13.93
N SER A 57 39.09 -24.88 -12.65
CA SER A 57 38.91 -23.49 -12.19
C SER A 57 40.18 -22.86 -11.60
N VAL A 58 41.24 -23.65 -11.45
CA VAL A 58 42.52 -23.26 -10.84
C VAL A 58 43.65 -23.88 -11.66
N ASP A 59 44.73 -23.12 -11.89
CA ASP A 59 45.96 -23.57 -12.57
C ASP A 59 46.57 -24.80 -11.87
N GLU A 60 47.20 -25.69 -12.65
CA GLU A 60 47.72 -26.98 -12.20
C GLU A 60 48.75 -26.81 -11.06
N LYS A 61 49.51 -25.70 -11.08
CA LYS A 61 50.52 -25.37 -10.07
C LYS A 61 49.95 -25.19 -8.65
N TYR A 62 48.69 -24.79 -8.52
CA TYR A 62 48.03 -24.59 -7.22
C TYR A 62 47.20 -25.79 -6.76
N ARG A 63 47.07 -26.84 -7.58
CA ARG A 63 46.32 -28.05 -7.19
C ARG A 63 46.99 -28.84 -6.08
N GLU A 64 48.31 -28.80 -5.99
CA GLU A 64 49.02 -29.44 -4.87
C GLU A 64 48.76 -28.69 -3.56
N GLU A 65 48.69 -27.35 -3.60
CA GLU A 65 48.33 -26.53 -2.44
C GLU A 65 46.91 -26.83 -1.96
N LEU A 66 45.94 -27.00 -2.88
CA LEU A 66 44.58 -27.38 -2.52
C LEU A 66 44.50 -28.78 -1.87
N ARG A 67 45.36 -29.72 -2.27
CA ARG A 67 45.44 -31.06 -1.65
C ARG A 67 46.10 -31.03 -0.28
N ALA A 68 47.01 -30.10 -0.05
CA ALA A 68 47.72 -29.95 1.21
C ALA A 68 46.87 -29.30 2.32
N VAL A 69 45.70 -28.74 1.99
CA VAL A 69 44.79 -28.17 3.00
C VAL A 69 44.17 -29.28 3.85
N GLU A 70 44.53 -29.29 5.13
CA GLU A 70 43.90 -30.18 6.12
C GLU A 70 42.45 -29.75 6.40
N ALA A 71 41.53 -30.72 6.33
CA ALA A 71 40.13 -30.53 6.65
C ALA A 71 39.77 -31.26 7.96
N PRO A 72 38.92 -30.67 8.83
CA PRO A 72 38.39 -31.35 10.02
C PRO A 72 37.58 -32.60 9.66
N SER A 73 37.42 -33.51 10.62
CA SER A 73 36.55 -34.68 10.48
C SER A 73 35.07 -34.27 10.37
N GLY A 74 34.19 -35.17 9.91
CA GLY A 74 32.78 -34.84 9.61
C GLY A 74 32.01 -34.21 10.78
N ASP A 75 32.19 -34.75 11.99
CA ASP A 75 31.54 -34.23 13.20
C ASP A 75 32.12 -32.87 13.61
N ASP A 76 33.45 -32.70 13.51
CA ASP A 76 34.12 -31.44 13.78
C ASP A 76 33.66 -30.32 12.83
N LYS A 77 33.38 -30.62 11.54
CA LYS A 77 32.92 -29.61 10.58
C LYS A 77 31.63 -28.93 10.99
N THR A 78 30.72 -29.67 11.62
CA THR A 78 29.43 -29.13 12.08
C THR A 78 29.64 -28.15 13.24
N GLU A 79 30.55 -28.46 14.16
CA GLU A 79 30.94 -27.54 15.23
C GLU A 79 31.68 -26.31 14.70
N TRP A 80 32.61 -26.49 13.77
CA TRP A 80 33.31 -25.40 13.07
C TRP A 80 32.33 -24.45 12.37
N CYS A 81 31.36 -25.00 11.64
CA CYS A 81 30.33 -24.23 10.95
C CYS A 81 29.48 -23.42 11.93
N ASN A 82 29.02 -24.05 13.02
CA ASN A 82 28.28 -23.37 14.08
C ASN A 82 29.08 -22.21 14.69
N VAL A 83 30.34 -22.44 15.04
CA VAL A 83 31.21 -21.41 15.64
C VAL A 83 31.51 -20.27 14.66
N PHE A 84 31.76 -20.61 13.39
CA PHE A 84 32.05 -19.63 12.35
C PHE A 84 30.90 -18.64 12.15
N TYR A 85 29.67 -19.14 11.96
CA TYR A 85 28.49 -18.29 11.69
C TYR A 85 27.93 -17.59 12.93
N ARG A 86 28.11 -18.16 14.13
CA ARG A 86 27.65 -17.53 15.39
C ARG A 86 28.66 -16.51 15.95
N GLY A 87 29.93 -16.63 15.57
CA GLY A 87 31.01 -15.81 16.08
C GLY A 87 31.32 -14.57 15.24
N ALA A 88 32.34 -13.81 15.67
CA ALA A 88 32.87 -12.67 14.91
C ALA A 88 33.55 -13.08 13.59
N ALA A 89 33.91 -14.35 13.45
CA ALA A 89 34.63 -14.91 12.31
C ALA A 89 33.89 -14.70 10.99
N PHE A 90 32.60 -15.08 10.91
CA PHE A 90 31.81 -14.85 9.70
C PHE A 90 31.69 -13.37 9.36
N ARG A 91 31.40 -12.50 10.33
CA ARG A 91 31.25 -11.05 10.07
C ARG A 91 32.55 -10.43 9.54
N ALA A 92 33.70 -10.81 10.11
CA ALA A 92 35.00 -10.36 9.62
C ALA A 92 35.29 -10.88 8.21
N PHE A 93 35.05 -12.17 7.98
CA PHE A 93 35.31 -12.81 6.69
C PHE A 93 34.38 -12.29 5.60
N ALA A 94 33.08 -12.17 5.88
CA ALA A 94 32.08 -11.68 4.95
C ALA A 94 32.35 -10.22 4.54
N ARG A 95 32.90 -9.39 5.43
CA ARG A 95 33.38 -8.06 5.06
C ARG A 95 34.49 -8.14 4.00
N VAL A 96 35.49 -8.99 4.19
CA VAL A 96 36.55 -9.20 3.19
C VAL A 96 35.99 -9.78 1.88
N LEU A 97 35.03 -10.72 1.96
CA LEU A 97 34.37 -11.26 0.77
C LEU A 97 33.60 -10.19 -0.02
N LEU A 98 32.88 -9.30 0.67
CA LEU A 98 32.02 -8.32 0.03
C LEU A 98 32.76 -7.08 -0.44
N TYR A 99 33.79 -6.63 0.27
CA TYR A 99 34.51 -5.39 -0.07
C TYR A 99 35.81 -5.65 -0.82
N ASP A 100 36.62 -6.62 -0.41
CA ASP A 100 37.94 -6.85 -1.01
C ASP A 100 37.83 -7.83 -2.18
N VAL A 101 37.20 -9.00 -1.97
CA VAL A 101 37.09 -10.04 -3.00
C VAL A 101 36.14 -9.64 -4.10
N ALA A 102 34.95 -9.09 -3.76
CA ALA A 102 33.98 -8.68 -4.77
C ALA A 102 34.52 -7.58 -5.70
N SER A 103 35.25 -6.60 -5.15
CA SER A 103 35.75 -5.47 -5.92
C SER A 103 36.96 -5.82 -6.79
N ASN A 104 37.89 -6.64 -6.25
CA ASN A 104 39.19 -6.83 -6.89
C ASN A 104 39.34 -8.15 -7.65
N TRP A 105 38.59 -9.19 -7.27
CA TRP A 105 38.90 -10.57 -7.69
C TRP A 105 37.72 -11.30 -8.30
N LEU A 106 36.49 -11.04 -7.86
CA LEU A 106 35.32 -11.85 -8.17
C LEU A 106 34.99 -11.89 -9.67
N ALA A 107 35.31 -10.83 -10.42
CA ALA A 107 35.14 -10.81 -11.88
C ALA A 107 36.04 -11.82 -12.61
N CYS A 108 37.14 -12.22 -12.01
CA CYS A 108 38.10 -13.19 -12.55
C CYS A 108 37.76 -14.64 -12.18
N PHE A 109 36.76 -14.87 -11.32
CA PHE A 109 36.42 -16.22 -10.88
C PHE A 109 35.70 -17.00 -11.97
N ALA A 110 36.16 -18.22 -12.24
CA ALA A 110 35.37 -19.19 -12.98
C ALA A 110 34.05 -19.49 -12.24
N ALA A 111 32.98 -19.79 -12.98
CA ALA A 111 31.66 -20.01 -12.40
C ALA A 111 31.65 -21.11 -11.31
N SER A 112 32.44 -22.17 -11.50
CA SER A 112 32.56 -23.25 -10.50
C SER A 112 33.26 -22.79 -9.23
N ALA A 113 34.38 -22.06 -9.35
CA ALA A 113 35.07 -21.47 -8.20
C ALA A 113 34.15 -20.52 -7.44
N ARG A 114 33.49 -19.59 -8.12
CA ARG A 114 32.53 -18.67 -7.47
C ARG A 114 31.47 -19.43 -6.69
N LYS A 115 30.86 -20.47 -7.28
CA LYS A 115 29.84 -21.27 -6.59
C LYS A 115 30.37 -21.96 -5.33
N HIS A 116 31.54 -22.59 -5.42
CA HIS A 116 32.03 -23.51 -4.39
C HIS A 116 32.95 -22.89 -3.34
N VAL A 117 33.57 -21.75 -3.63
CA VAL A 117 34.49 -21.07 -2.69
C VAL A 117 34.10 -19.62 -2.38
N TYR A 118 32.99 -19.11 -2.92
CA TYR A 118 32.48 -17.78 -2.60
C TYR A 118 31.00 -17.82 -2.19
N ASP A 119 30.11 -18.23 -3.09
CA ASP A 119 28.65 -18.21 -2.86
C ASP A 119 28.25 -19.14 -1.70
N VAL A 120 28.95 -20.26 -1.53
CA VAL A 120 28.70 -21.25 -0.47
C VAL A 120 28.66 -20.63 0.94
N PHE A 121 29.45 -19.57 1.19
CA PHE A 121 29.49 -18.90 2.49
C PHE A 121 28.20 -18.13 2.81
N PHE A 122 27.44 -17.73 1.78
CA PHE A 122 26.17 -17.03 1.92
C PHE A 122 24.96 -17.96 1.71
N LEU A 123 25.15 -19.15 1.14
CA LEU A 123 24.07 -20.12 0.91
C LEU A 123 23.83 -21.06 2.09
N ASN A 124 24.90 -21.45 2.80
CA ASN A 124 24.83 -22.43 3.88
C ASN A 124 24.95 -21.80 5.28
N GLY A 125 24.87 -20.47 5.37
CA GLY A 125 25.04 -19.71 6.60
C GLY A 125 23.76 -19.45 7.38
N CYS A 126 23.90 -18.80 8.53
CA CYS A 126 22.77 -18.29 9.29
C CYS A 126 22.06 -17.17 8.49
N ALA A 127 20.79 -17.38 8.19
CA ALA A 127 20.01 -16.55 7.30
C ALA A 127 19.85 -15.12 7.85
N ALA A 128 19.58 -14.98 9.14
CA ALA A 128 19.50 -13.69 9.81
C ALA A 128 20.83 -12.92 9.80
N GLU A 129 21.97 -13.60 9.91
CA GLU A 129 23.30 -12.97 9.86
C GLU A 129 23.69 -12.59 8.43
N ILE A 130 23.36 -13.43 7.43
CA ILE A 130 23.60 -13.14 6.02
C ILE A 130 22.93 -11.83 5.61
N VAL A 131 21.65 -11.66 5.92
CA VAL A 131 20.92 -10.42 5.59
C VAL A 131 21.53 -9.21 6.30
N GLN A 132 21.93 -9.35 7.56
CA GLN A 132 22.57 -8.27 8.32
C GLN A 132 23.90 -7.80 7.74
N VAL A 133 24.60 -8.65 7.00
CA VAL A 133 25.89 -8.31 6.38
C VAL A 133 25.71 -7.85 4.94
N VAL A 134 24.84 -8.50 4.16
CA VAL A 134 24.67 -8.21 2.73
C VAL A 134 23.77 -7.00 2.48
N ALA A 135 22.65 -6.85 3.19
CA ALA A 135 21.69 -5.76 2.92
C ALA A 135 22.27 -4.33 3.09
N PRO A 136 23.13 -4.05 4.08
CA PRO A 136 23.77 -2.73 4.19
C PRO A 136 24.67 -2.36 3.00
N CYS A 137 25.16 -3.35 2.25
CA CYS A 137 26.00 -3.11 1.07
C CYS A 137 25.24 -2.45 -0.09
N LEU A 138 23.90 -2.36 -0.03
CA LEU A 138 23.10 -1.65 -1.03
C LEU A 138 23.16 -0.11 -0.88
N GLN A 139 23.47 0.42 0.31
CA GLN A 139 23.41 1.86 0.60
C GLN A 139 24.69 2.64 0.23
N LEU A 140 25.70 1.99 -0.34
CA LEU A 140 27.01 2.61 -0.62
C LEU A 140 27.01 3.56 -1.84
N SER A 141 25.86 3.79 -2.48
CA SER A 141 25.71 4.59 -3.70
C SER A 141 25.84 6.11 -3.52
N GLY A 142 26.13 6.61 -2.32
CA GLY A 142 26.29 8.05 -2.03
C GLY A 142 27.67 8.66 -2.31
N SER A 143 28.72 7.85 -2.55
CA SER A 143 30.04 8.37 -2.97
C SER A 143 30.51 7.68 -4.24
N GLY A 144 30.70 8.47 -5.31
CA GLY A 144 30.88 8.03 -6.69
C GLY A 144 32.21 7.33 -7.02
N GLY A 145 32.53 6.22 -6.34
CA GLY A 145 33.66 5.35 -6.65
C GLY A 145 33.27 4.14 -7.50
N HIS A 146 34.12 3.75 -8.46
CA HIS A 146 33.96 2.52 -9.26
C HIS A 146 33.90 1.25 -8.38
N GLU A 147 34.58 1.25 -7.23
CA GLU A 147 34.59 0.16 -6.24
C GLU A 147 33.22 -0.02 -5.56
N SER A 148 32.50 1.07 -5.29
CA SER A 148 31.16 1.03 -4.71
C SER A 148 30.16 0.28 -5.61
N SER A 149 30.33 0.41 -6.94
CA SER A 149 29.46 -0.27 -7.91
C SER A 149 29.63 -1.80 -7.90
N ALA A 150 30.85 -2.33 -7.74
CA ALA A 150 31.10 -3.78 -7.77
C ALA A 150 30.52 -4.47 -6.53
N VAL A 151 30.67 -3.83 -5.36
CA VAL A 151 30.09 -4.30 -4.10
C VAL A 151 28.56 -4.33 -4.17
N CYS A 152 27.92 -3.25 -4.63
CA CYS A 152 26.47 -3.19 -4.78
C CYS A 152 25.96 -4.25 -5.77
N LEU A 153 26.60 -4.41 -6.93
CA LEU A 153 26.23 -5.41 -7.94
C LEU A 153 26.30 -6.84 -7.38
N ASN A 154 27.35 -7.15 -6.61
CA ASN A 154 27.46 -8.45 -5.99
C ASN A 154 26.47 -8.64 -4.84
N ALA A 155 26.18 -7.60 -4.05
CA ALA A 155 25.15 -7.64 -3.02
C ALA A 155 23.78 -7.92 -3.63
N GLU A 156 23.38 -7.23 -4.71
CA GLU A 156 22.14 -7.51 -5.44
C GLU A 156 22.08 -8.96 -5.93
N ARG A 157 23.17 -9.46 -6.52
CA ARG A 157 23.26 -10.85 -6.98
C ARG A 157 23.10 -11.84 -5.84
N LEU A 158 23.78 -11.61 -4.71
CA LEU A 158 23.68 -12.47 -3.53
C LEU A 158 22.28 -12.43 -2.91
N LEU A 159 21.62 -11.28 -2.89
CA LEU A 159 20.25 -11.17 -2.40
C LEU A 159 19.27 -11.94 -3.29
N VAL A 160 19.40 -11.87 -4.61
CA VAL A 160 18.60 -12.70 -5.52
C VAL A 160 18.88 -14.19 -5.28
N LEU A 161 20.15 -14.58 -5.26
CA LEU A 161 20.57 -15.97 -5.07
C LEU A 161 20.09 -16.54 -3.73
N CYS A 162 20.26 -15.82 -2.64
CA CYS A 162 19.88 -16.31 -1.31
C CYS A 162 18.37 -16.16 -1.07
N LEU A 163 17.81 -14.95 -1.20
CA LEU A 163 16.42 -14.69 -0.80
C LEU A 163 15.40 -15.30 -1.77
N LEU A 164 15.69 -15.33 -3.07
CA LEU A 164 14.71 -15.71 -4.08
C LEU A 164 14.92 -17.12 -4.63
N GLU A 165 16.17 -17.53 -4.83
CA GLU A 165 16.48 -18.87 -5.38
C GLU A 165 16.64 -19.95 -4.30
N ASN A 166 17.00 -19.59 -3.06
CA ASN A 166 17.27 -20.53 -1.96
C ASN A 166 16.37 -20.32 -0.73
N ASP A 167 15.26 -19.58 -0.90
CA ASP A 167 14.23 -19.34 0.11
C ASP A 167 14.76 -18.89 1.48
N LEU A 168 15.74 -17.98 1.50
CA LEU A 168 16.38 -17.52 2.73
C LEU A 168 15.38 -16.90 3.74
N ILE A 169 14.25 -16.34 3.30
CA ILE A 169 13.22 -15.82 4.22
C ILE A 169 12.57 -16.95 5.01
N LEU A 170 12.25 -18.06 4.34
CA LEU A 170 11.69 -19.24 4.98
C LEU A 170 12.70 -19.82 5.99
N GLN A 171 13.99 -19.82 5.65
CA GLN A 171 15.04 -20.22 6.57
C GLN A 171 15.11 -19.31 7.80
N MET A 172 14.99 -17.98 7.64
CA MET A 172 14.91 -17.04 8.77
C MET A 172 13.71 -17.34 9.68
N ALA A 173 12.54 -17.63 9.11
CA ALA A 173 11.37 -18.01 9.90
C ALA A 173 11.67 -19.27 10.73
N ARG A 174 12.26 -20.32 10.14
CA ARG A 174 12.67 -21.55 10.85
C ARG A 174 13.72 -21.28 11.93
N GLU A 175 14.67 -20.39 11.68
CA GLU A 175 15.70 -20.00 12.64
C GLU A 175 15.07 -19.36 13.89
N PHE A 176 14.08 -18.49 13.70
CA PHE A 176 13.37 -17.84 14.81
C PHE A 176 12.36 -18.75 15.53
N ALA A 177 11.99 -19.91 14.97
CA ALA A 177 11.06 -20.90 15.56
C ALA A 177 11.60 -21.68 16.78
N GLY A 178 12.86 -21.48 17.14
CA GLY A 178 13.51 -22.26 18.20
C GLY A 178 14.92 -22.76 17.86
N GLY A 179 15.54 -22.21 16.81
CA GLY A 179 16.92 -22.52 16.48
C GLY A 179 17.85 -22.30 17.68
N ALA A 180 18.82 -23.20 17.86
CA ALA A 180 19.81 -23.18 18.95
C ALA A 180 20.67 -21.89 19.00
N GLN A 181 20.48 -20.95 18.09
CA GLN A 181 21.15 -19.64 18.04
C GLN A 181 20.44 -18.58 18.88
N PHE A 182 19.12 -18.71 19.06
CA PHE A 182 18.29 -17.72 19.76
C PHE A 182 17.83 -18.18 21.15
N GLN A 183 18.15 -19.42 21.52
CA GLN A 183 17.86 -19.98 22.85
C GLN A 183 18.62 -19.27 23.98
N ASP A 184 19.82 -18.75 23.71
CA ASP A 184 20.66 -18.05 24.69
C ASP A 184 20.30 -16.54 24.82
N LEU A 185 19.46 -16.01 23.93
CA LEU A 185 19.11 -14.59 23.92
C LEU A 185 17.93 -14.29 24.85
N SER A 186 18.01 -13.16 25.55
CA SER A 186 16.84 -12.65 26.26
C SER A 186 15.72 -12.32 25.28
N HIS A 187 14.48 -12.36 25.77
CA HIS A 187 13.30 -12.07 24.97
C HIS A 187 13.36 -10.73 24.23
N GLU A 188 13.86 -9.68 24.90
CA GLU A 188 13.98 -8.34 24.32
C GLU A 188 15.07 -8.27 23.26
N GLN A 189 16.19 -8.98 23.44
CA GLN A 189 17.22 -9.06 22.40
C GLN A 189 16.70 -9.78 21.16
N LEU A 190 15.96 -10.89 21.33
CA LEU A 190 15.31 -11.57 20.22
C LEU A 190 14.32 -10.65 19.49
N LYS A 191 13.60 -9.80 20.23
CA LYS A 191 12.65 -8.83 19.66
C LYS A 191 13.35 -7.79 18.82
N GLN A 192 14.44 -7.24 19.33
CA GLN A 192 15.27 -6.27 18.62
C GLN A 192 15.89 -6.88 17.36
N THR A 193 16.40 -8.12 17.44
CA THR A 193 16.95 -8.82 16.28
C THR A 193 15.90 -9.05 15.20
N ILE A 194 14.72 -9.57 15.57
CA ILE A 194 13.60 -9.77 14.64
C ILE A 194 13.20 -8.44 13.98
N SER A 195 13.06 -7.38 14.77
CA SER A 195 12.69 -6.05 14.27
C SER A 195 13.72 -5.49 13.29
N LYS A 196 15.01 -5.61 13.61
CA LYS A 196 16.13 -5.19 12.75
C LYS A 196 16.19 -6.00 11.46
N VAL A 197 16.11 -7.32 11.53
CA VAL A 197 16.14 -8.20 10.35
C VAL A 197 14.94 -7.94 9.45
N SER A 198 13.74 -7.82 10.03
CA SER A 198 12.52 -7.46 9.29
C SER A 198 12.67 -6.12 8.57
N GLN A 199 13.27 -5.12 9.21
CA GLN A 199 13.56 -3.83 8.59
C GLN A 199 14.53 -3.95 7.42
N LEU A 200 15.63 -4.69 7.59
CA LEU A 200 16.62 -4.88 6.53
C LEU A 200 15.99 -5.55 5.31
N VAL A 201 15.32 -6.68 5.50
CA VAL A 201 14.68 -7.45 4.42
C VAL A 201 13.67 -6.60 3.66
N THR A 202 12.77 -5.93 4.37
CA THR A 202 11.70 -5.16 3.73
C THR A 202 12.20 -3.88 3.06
N SER A 203 13.37 -3.36 3.47
CA SER A 203 14.02 -2.19 2.84
C SER A 203 14.81 -2.49 1.57
N ILE A 204 14.96 -3.77 1.18
CA ILE A 204 15.78 -4.16 0.02
C ILE A 204 15.32 -3.49 -1.28
N PRO A 205 14.01 -3.48 -1.63
CA PRO A 205 13.56 -2.85 -2.87
C PRO A 205 13.86 -1.36 -2.92
N ASP A 206 13.74 -0.67 -1.79
CA ASP A 206 14.00 0.78 -1.66
C ASP A 206 15.47 1.11 -1.88
N LYS A 207 16.35 0.17 -1.53
CA LYS A 207 17.82 0.31 -1.61
C LYS A 207 18.42 -0.27 -2.88
N ALA A 208 17.64 -0.98 -3.69
CA ALA A 208 18.11 -1.55 -4.94
C ALA A 208 18.36 -0.42 -5.96
N ARG A 209 19.45 -0.50 -6.74
CA ARG A 209 19.82 0.58 -7.66
C ARG A 209 18.91 0.63 -8.89
N GLN A 210 18.94 1.76 -9.60
CA GLN A 210 18.33 1.87 -10.92
C GLN A 210 19.04 0.91 -11.90
N GLY A 211 18.35 -0.14 -12.37
CA GLY A 211 18.94 -1.23 -13.16
C GLY A 211 19.37 -2.46 -12.36
N ALA A 212 18.95 -2.58 -11.10
CA ALA A 212 18.97 -3.83 -10.35
C ALA A 212 18.12 -4.91 -11.07
N PRO A 213 18.36 -6.21 -10.78
CA PRO A 213 17.52 -7.29 -11.29
C PRO A 213 16.04 -7.03 -11.03
N THR A 214 15.16 -7.29 -12.00
CA THR A 214 13.71 -7.08 -11.87
C THR A 214 13.11 -7.82 -10.68
N SER A 215 13.73 -8.93 -10.26
CA SER A 215 13.35 -9.71 -9.09
C SER A 215 13.47 -8.95 -7.76
N LEU A 216 14.27 -7.87 -7.72
CA LEU A 216 14.38 -6.95 -6.58
C LEU A 216 13.43 -5.74 -6.67
N SER A 217 12.63 -5.62 -7.74
CA SER A 217 11.58 -4.61 -7.79
C SER A 217 10.57 -4.84 -6.67
N SER A 218 10.04 -3.75 -6.09
CA SER A 218 9.09 -3.79 -4.97
C SER A 218 7.99 -4.85 -5.14
N HIS A 219 7.27 -4.83 -6.27
CA HIS A 219 6.19 -5.76 -6.53
C HIS A 219 6.63 -7.23 -6.57
N LEU A 220 7.65 -7.58 -7.36
CA LEU A 220 8.08 -8.98 -7.48
C LEU A 220 8.76 -9.50 -6.21
N PHE A 221 9.51 -8.62 -5.54
CA PHE A 221 10.18 -8.94 -4.29
C PHE A 221 9.17 -9.19 -3.16
N PHE A 222 8.21 -8.29 -2.95
CA PHE A 222 7.21 -8.45 -1.89
C PHE A 222 6.28 -9.63 -2.12
N LYS A 223 5.96 -9.94 -3.38
CA LYS A 223 5.24 -11.17 -3.74
C LYS A 223 5.97 -12.42 -3.27
N ARG A 224 7.28 -12.51 -3.56
CA ARG A 224 8.09 -13.67 -3.18
C ARG A 224 8.36 -13.73 -1.68
N LEU A 225 8.62 -12.58 -1.07
CA LEU A 225 8.76 -12.42 0.38
C LEU A 225 7.52 -12.95 1.11
N THR A 226 6.33 -12.50 0.70
CA THR A 226 5.05 -12.90 1.30
C THR A 226 4.83 -14.40 1.17
N THR A 227 5.11 -14.97 0.00
CA THR A 227 4.99 -16.42 -0.23
C THR A 227 5.83 -17.23 0.79
N GLN A 228 7.09 -16.84 1.00
CA GLN A 228 7.99 -17.54 1.92
C GLN A 228 7.62 -17.31 3.40
N LEU A 229 7.18 -16.10 3.76
CA LEU A 229 6.69 -15.79 5.11
C LEU A 229 5.45 -16.64 5.46
N LEU A 230 4.51 -16.77 4.53
CA LEU A 230 3.32 -17.59 4.71
C LEU A 230 3.67 -19.07 4.85
N GLN A 231 4.61 -19.57 4.03
CA GLN A 231 5.10 -20.95 4.18
C GLN A 231 5.75 -21.19 5.55
N GLY A 232 6.53 -20.22 6.06
CA GLY A 232 7.13 -20.33 7.39
C GLY A 232 6.09 -20.36 8.51
N ALA A 233 5.03 -19.55 8.39
CA ALA A 233 3.92 -19.57 9.35
C ALA A 233 3.09 -20.86 9.29
N GLU A 234 2.89 -21.42 8.09
CA GLU A 234 2.24 -22.71 7.89
C GLU A 234 3.06 -23.86 8.49
N GLU A 235 4.38 -23.88 8.30
CA GLU A 235 5.27 -24.87 8.90
C GLU A 235 5.25 -24.81 10.43
N TRP A 236 5.26 -23.61 11.01
CA TRP A 236 5.12 -23.40 12.44
C TRP A 236 3.81 -24.00 12.99
N ASP A 237 2.69 -23.79 12.30
CA ASP A 237 1.38 -24.29 12.72
C ASP A 237 1.33 -25.83 12.72
N MET A 238 1.95 -26.45 11.72
CA MET A 238 2.04 -27.91 11.62
C MET A 238 2.89 -28.50 12.74
N MET A 239 4.02 -27.87 13.09
CA MET A 239 4.88 -28.33 14.20
C MET A 239 4.17 -28.29 15.55
N LEU A 240 3.20 -27.38 15.73
CA LEU A 240 2.39 -27.29 16.94
C LEU A 240 1.39 -28.44 17.11
N VAL A 241 1.08 -29.18 16.05
CA VAL A 241 0.16 -30.34 16.10
C VAL A 241 0.88 -31.60 16.63
N ASP A 242 2.18 -31.72 16.40
CA ASP A 242 2.98 -32.90 16.79
C ASP A 242 3.48 -32.84 18.25
N GLY A 243 3.41 -31.66 18.90
CA GLY A 243 3.84 -31.45 20.29
C GLY A 243 2.71 -31.64 21.30
N THR A 244 2.68 -32.77 22.02
CA THR A 244 1.85 -32.94 23.22
C THR A 244 2.35 -32.05 24.37
N ALA A 245 1.88 -30.81 24.45
CA ALA A 245 1.74 -30.09 25.72
C ALA A 245 0.83 -28.87 25.54
N ALA A 246 -0.24 -28.89 26.33
CA ALA A 246 -1.07 -27.74 26.66
C ALA A 246 -0.21 -26.55 27.10
N ALA A 247 -0.53 -25.36 26.60
CA ALA A 247 -0.58 -24.16 27.42
C ALA A 247 -1.38 -23.06 26.68
N GLU A 248 -2.50 -22.67 27.27
CA GLU A 248 -3.29 -21.49 26.91
C GLU A 248 -2.60 -20.16 27.34
N ASP A 249 -1.30 -20.19 27.57
CA ASP A 249 -0.46 -19.03 27.80
C ASP A 249 0.98 -19.43 27.43
N ILE A 250 1.93 -18.50 27.36
CA ILE A 250 3.37 -18.71 27.04
C ILE A 250 3.72 -18.34 25.59
N HIS A 251 3.99 -17.04 25.41
CA HIS A 251 4.96 -16.48 24.48
C HIS A 251 4.70 -16.61 22.97
N MET A 252 4.70 -15.47 22.27
CA MET A 252 4.55 -15.45 20.82
C MET A 252 5.83 -15.95 20.16
N ASP A 253 5.72 -17.07 19.42
CA ASP A 253 6.81 -17.70 18.70
C ASP A 253 7.61 -16.69 17.84
N GLY A 254 8.94 -16.86 17.81
CA GLY A 254 9.82 -15.96 17.09
C GLY A 254 9.53 -15.90 15.59
N SER A 255 9.12 -17.01 14.97
CA SER A 255 8.74 -17.07 13.55
C SER A 255 7.50 -16.25 13.28
N ILE A 256 6.43 -16.47 14.06
CA ILE A 256 5.18 -15.72 13.93
C ILE A 256 5.42 -14.23 14.17
N ARG A 257 6.26 -13.89 15.16
CA ARG A 257 6.63 -12.51 15.41
C ARG A 257 7.39 -11.89 14.23
N PHE A 258 8.33 -12.63 13.63
CA PHE A 258 9.03 -12.19 12.42
C PHE A 258 8.07 -11.96 11.25
N VAL A 259 7.12 -12.86 11.03
CA VAL A 259 6.11 -12.73 9.98
C VAL A 259 5.24 -11.49 10.19
N GLY A 260 4.71 -11.27 11.39
CA GLY A 260 3.90 -10.08 11.71
C GLY A 260 4.69 -8.77 11.56
N GLU A 261 5.94 -8.74 12.03
CA GLU A 261 6.83 -7.58 11.96
C GLU A 261 7.22 -7.24 10.51
N ALA A 262 7.37 -8.26 9.64
CA ALA A 262 7.57 -8.09 8.20
C ALA A 262 6.28 -7.62 7.50
N PHE A 263 5.12 -8.19 7.82
CA PHE A 263 3.83 -7.78 7.26
C PHE A 263 3.53 -6.31 7.55
N ALA A 264 3.75 -5.86 8.79
CA ALA A 264 3.60 -4.46 9.17
C ALA A 264 4.45 -3.53 8.28
N ARG A 265 5.71 -3.92 8.03
CA ARG A 265 6.63 -3.12 7.21
C ARG A 265 6.31 -3.12 5.73
N ILE A 266 5.80 -4.23 5.20
CA ILE A 266 5.31 -4.29 3.81
C ILE A 266 4.13 -3.33 3.65
N CYS A 267 3.22 -3.29 4.63
CA CYS A 267 2.08 -2.37 4.61
C CYS A 267 2.51 -0.91 4.72
N ARG A 268 3.48 -0.58 5.58
CA ARG A 268 4.04 0.78 5.68
C ARG A 268 4.74 1.25 4.42
N ARG A 269 5.22 0.34 3.58
CA ARG A 269 5.80 0.63 2.25
C ARG A 269 4.78 0.72 1.13
N GLY A 270 3.48 0.75 1.46
CA GLY A 270 2.41 0.85 0.48
C GLY A 270 2.23 -0.40 -0.39
N SER A 271 2.76 -1.55 0.02
CA SER A 271 2.69 -2.82 -0.74
C SER A 271 1.70 -3.82 -0.12
N ALA A 272 0.68 -3.31 0.59
CA ALA A 272 -0.37 -4.13 1.21
C ALA A 272 -1.18 -4.89 0.15
N ASP A 273 -1.35 -4.30 -1.04
CA ASP A 273 -2.05 -4.89 -2.18
C ASP A 273 -1.36 -6.17 -2.66
N VAL A 274 -0.03 -6.14 -2.81
CA VAL A 274 0.80 -7.29 -3.21
C VAL A 274 0.75 -8.38 -2.15
N LEU A 275 0.87 -8.00 -0.87
CA LEU A 275 0.77 -8.93 0.25
C LEU A 275 -0.58 -9.66 0.27
N LEU A 276 -1.68 -8.92 0.06
CA LEU A 276 -3.02 -9.49 0.04
C LEU A 276 -3.30 -10.33 -1.20
N SER A 277 -2.69 -10.01 -2.34
CA SER A 277 -2.79 -10.82 -3.57
C SER A 277 -2.31 -12.26 -3.36
N GLU A 278 -1.37 -12.48 -2.43
CA GLU A 278 -0.86 -13.80 -2.07
C GLU A 278 -1.63 -14.44 -0.89
N MET A 279 -2.17 -13.63 0.04
CA MET A 279 -2.94 -14.13 1.18
C MET A 279 -4.36 -14.58 0.80
N ILE A 280 -5.09 -13.76 0.02
CA ILE A 280 -6.51 -13.98 -0.28
C ILE A 280 -6.76 -15.36 -0.91
N PRO A 281 -6.02 -15.80 -1.95
CA PRO A 281 -6.27 -17.11 -2.56
C PRO A 281 -6.11 -18.28 -1.58
N ARG A 282 -5.16 -18.18 -0.64
CA ARG A 282 -4.90 -19.23 0.36
C ARG A 282 -6.02 -19.31 1.39
N ILE A 283 -6.41 -18.17 1.97
CA ILE A 283 -7.49 -18.11 2.97
C ILE A 283 -8.80 -18.54 2.33
N LEU A 284 -9.10 -18.06 1.12
CA LEU A 284 -10.32 -18.40 0.40
C LEU A 284 -10.40 -19.90 0.08
N GLY A 285 -9.28 -20.51 -0.33
CA GLY A 285 -9.19 -21.96 -0.53
C GLY A 285 -9.50 -22.75 0.74
N GLN A 286 -9.00 -22.30 1.89
CA GLN A 286 -9.28 -22.91 3.19
C GLN A 286 -10.74 -22.73 3.63
N VAL A 287 -11.30 -21.52 3.48
CA VAL A 287 -12.70 -21.22 3.80
C VAL A 287 -13.64 -22.08 2.96
N ARG A 288 -13.41 -22.17 1.65
CA ARG A 288 -14.21 -23.02 0.75
C ARG A 288 -14.10 -24.50 1.12
N SER A 289 -12.91 -24.96 1.48
CA SER A 289 -12.72 -26.33 1.96
C SER A 289 -13.56 -26.60 3.21
N VAL A 290 -13.58 -25.69 4.18
CA VAL A 290 -14.39 -25.83 5.40
C VAL A 290 -15.88 -25.77 5.11
N LEU A 291 -16.35 -24.79 4.33
CA LEU A 291 -17.76 -24.67 3.97
C LEU A 291 -18.28 -25.88 3.18
N SER A 292 -17.40 -26.58 2.46
CA SER A 292 -17.74 -27.82 1.74
C SER A 292 -17.73 -29.07 2.63
N SER A 293 -17.01 -29.04 3.76
CA SER A 293 -16.96 -30.14 4.71
C SER A 293 -18.08 -29.96 5.74
N ASN A 294 -19.08 -30.85 5.73
CA ASN A 294 -20.18 -30.88 6.71
C ASN A 294 -19.69 -31.29 8.13
N SER A 295 -18.68 -30.62 8.69
CA SER A 295 -18.19 -30.89 10.03
C SER A 295 -18.97 -30.07 11.05
N ASP A 296 -19.70 -30.75 11.94
CA ASP A 296 -20.51 -30.18 13.05
C ASP A 296 -19.67 -29.55 14.20
N LEU A 297 -18.42 -29.15 13.94
CA LEU A 297 -17.57 -28.52 14.96
C LEU A 297 -17.93 -27.04 15.08
N ALA A 298 -17.99 -26.52 16.31
CA ALA A 298 -18.13 -25.09 16.56
C ALA A 298 -16.97 -24.34 15.86
N ILE A 299 -17.28 -23.32 15.08
CA ILE A 299 -16.34 -22.55 14.28
C ILE A 299 -15.30 -21.85 15.16
N SER A 300 -15.66 -21.43 16.38
CA SER A 300 -14.69 -20.91 17.35
C SER A 300 -13.65 -21.95 17.77
N GLU A 301 -14.05 -23.23 17.92
CA GLU A 301 -13.11 -24.33 18.19
C GLU A 301 -12.32 -24.68 16.92
N THR A 302 -12.94 -24.57 15.75
CA THR A 302 -12.30 -24.84 14.45
C THR A 302 -11.13 -23.89 14.19
N PHE A 303 -11.26 -22.60 14.50
CA PHE A 303 -10.18 -21.63 14.25
C PHE A 303 -8.98 -21.79 15.19
N ASP A 304 -9.21 -22.18 16.45
CA ASP A 304 -8.14 -22.34 17.43
C ASP A 304 -7.52 -23.75 17.43
N SER A 305 -8.23 -24.78 16.94
CA SER A 305 -7.76 -26.17 16.97
C SER A 305 -7.35 -26.74 15.61
N LYS A 306 -7.89 -26.25 14.48
CA LYS A 306 -7.60 -26.83 13.17
C LYS A 306 -6.30 -26.23 12.59
N PRO A 307 -5.31 -27.08 12.25
CA PRO A 307 -4.13 -26.60 11.54
C PRO A 307 -4.54 -25.97 10.21
N GLY A 308 -3.92 -24.83 9.90
CA GLY A 308 -4.19 -24.00 8.74
C GLY A 308 -4.95 -22.70 9.05
N PHE A 309 -5.69 -22.61 10.15
CA PHE A 309 -6.39 -21.37 10.55
C PHE A 309 -5.70 -20.61 11.67
N ARG A 310 -5.00 -21.33 12.56
CA ARG A 310 -4.38 -20.76 13.76
C ARG A 310 -3.29 -19.76 13.43
N PHE A 311 -2.48 -20.04 12.39
CA PHE A 311 -1.40 -19.13 12.03
C PHE A 311 -1.90 -17.78 11.51
N TRP A 312 -3.06 -17.71 10.83
CA TRP A 312 -3.64 -16.43 10.40
C TRP A 312 -3.96 -15.53 11.58
N LEU A 313 -4.66 -16.09 12.57
CA LEU A 313 -4.95 -15.40 13.83
C LEU A 313 -3.66 -14.91 14.49
N LYS A 314 -2.65 -15.77 14.54
CA LYS A 314 -1.39 -15.50 15.22
C LYS A 314 -0.53 -14.45 14.51
N ILE A 315 -0.51 -14.44 13.18
CA ILE A 315 0.11 -13.38 12.38
C ILE A 315 -0.55 -12.04 12.70
N MET A 316 -1.89 -11.98 12.66
CA MET A 316 -2.61 -10.74 12.93
C MET A 316 -2.44 -10.26 14.37
N GLU A 317 -2.32 -11.16 15.35
CA GLU A 317 -1.92 -10.81 16.73
C GLU A 317 -0.49 -10.28 16.82
N ALA A 318 0.41 -10.70 15.94
CA ALA A 318 1.83 -10.30 15.96
C ALA A 318 2.08 -8.91 15.37
N ILE A 319 1.14 -8.39 14.58
CA ILE A 319 1.22 -7.04 14.02
C ILE A 319 0.89 -6.04 15.14
N ASN A 320 1.93 -5.46 15.74
CA ASN A 320 1.78 -4.47 16.82
C ASN A 320 1.38 -3.07 16.31
N ASP A 321 1.44 -2.84 14.99
CA ASP A 321 1.16 -1.54 14.38
C ASP A 321 -0.30 -1.41 13.95
N SER A 322 -1.08 -0.61 14.68
CA SER A 322 -2.51 -0.40 14.38
C SER A 322 -2.76 0.16 12.97
N HIS A 323 -1.86 1.02 12.46
CA HIS A 323 -1.98 1.56 11.10
C HIS A 323 -1.81 0.46 10.04
N SER A 324 -0.85 -0.46 10.23
CA SER A 324 -0.69 -1.61 9.33
C SER A 324 -1.93 -2.51 9.34
N VAL A 325 -2.52 -2.79 10.50
CA VAL A 325 -3.75 -3.59 10.59
C VAL A 325 -4.91 -2.90 9.87
N GLU A 326 -5.05 -1.59 10.03
CA GLU A 326 -6.03 -0.79 9.28
C GLU A 326 -5.82 -0.93 7.77
N ARG A 327 -4.58 -0.75 7.29
CA ARG A 327 -4.27 -0.84 5.86
C ARG A 327 -4.53 -2.22 5.29
N ILE A 328 -4.21 -3.28 6.03
CA ILE A 328 -4.56 -4.65 5.64
C ILE A 328 -6.08 -4.80 5.55
N ALA A 329 -6.83 -4.30 6.53
CA ALA A 329 -8.29 -4.44 6.54
C ALA A 329 -8.96 -3.66 5.39
N GLU A 330 -8.55 -2.42 5.13
CA GLU A 330 -9.06 -1.58 4.04
C GLU A 330 -8.81 -2.22 2.68
N GLU A 331 -7.56 -2.58 2.40
CA GLU A 331 -7.17 -3.16 1.10
C GLU A 331 -7.77 -4.56 0.89
N LEU A 332 -7.90 -5.36 1.97
CA LEU A 332 -8.55 -6.66 1.91
C LEU A 332 -10.00 -6.51 1.46
N LEU A 333 -10.76 -5.59 2.06
CA LEU A 333 -12.16 -5.36 1.70
C LEU A 333 -12.30 -4.98 0.22
N HIS A 334 -11.45 -4.07 -0.28
CA HIS A 334 -11.45 -3.68 -1.69
C HIS A 334 -11.14 -4.86 -2.62
N GLN A 335 -10.12 -5.64 -2.34
CA GLN A 335 -9.75 -6.78 -3.19
C GLN A 335 -10.79 -7.89 -3.19
N LEU A 336 -11.41 -8.19 -2.04
CA LEU A 336 -12.50 -9.15 -1.95
C LEU A 336 -13.73 -8.69 -2.75
N ALA A 337 -14.05 -7.39 -2.72
CA ALA A 337 -15.12 -6.84 -3.54
C ALA A 337 -14.82 -6.93 -5.03
N VAL A 338 -13.60 -6.58 -5.46
CA VAL A 338 -13.16 -6.70 -6.87
C VAL A 338 -13.24 -8.15 -7.37
N GLN A 339 -12.94 -9.13 -6.49
CA GLN A 339 -13.04 -10.55 -6.80
C GLN A 339 -14.48 -11.12 -6.75
N ASN A 340 -15.49 -10.29 -6.44
CA ASN A 340 -16.90 -10.68 -6.29
C ASN A 340 -17.10 -11.85 -5.31
N ILE A 341 -16.40 -11.78 -4.17
CA ILE A 341 -16.55 -12.77 -3.09
C ILE A 341 -17.96 -12.66 -2.50
N ASN A 342 -18.56 -13.82 -2.17
CA ASN A 342 -19.91 -13.84 -1.60
C ASN A 342 -19.91 -13.45 -0.11
N ASP A 343 -21.09 -13.12 0.42
CA ASP A 343 -21.20 -12.62 1.80
C ASP A 343 -20.71 -13.59 2.87
N VAL A 344 -20.94 -14.89 2.68
CA VAL A 344 -20.51 -15.91 3.63
C VAL A 344 -18.98 -15.97 3.64
N GLU A 345 -18.36 -16.08 2.46
CA GLU A 345 -16.90 -16.12 2.31
C GLU A 345 -16.23 -14.86 2.86
N GLY A 346 -16.70 -13.67 2.49
CA GLY A 346 -16.13 -12.39 2.93
C GLY A 346 -16.17 -12.24 4.45
N TYR A 347 -17.30 -12.58 5.05
CA TYR A 347 -17.49 -12.53 6.50
C TYR A 347 -16.63 -13.57 7.25
N TRP A 348 -16.48 -14.78 6.73
CA TRP A 348 -15.57 -15.78 7.31
C TRP A 348 -14.11 -15.31 7.30
N ILE A 349 -13.66 -14.70 6.21
CA ILE A 349 -12.31 -14.14 6.09
C ILE A 349 -12.07 -13.06 7.15
N LEU A 350 -13.03 -12.15 7.36
CA LEU A 350 -12.93 -11.12 8.40
C LEU A 350 -12.81 -11.74 9.81
N TRP A 351 -13.57 -12.79 10.09
CA TRP A 351 -13.49 -13.47 11.39
C TRP A 351 -12.16 -14.18 11.62
N ILE A 352 -11.62 -14.85 10.60
CA ILE A 352 -10.32 -15.54 10.66
C ILE A 352 -9.18 -14.56 10.94
N LEU A 353 -9.19 -13.40 10.29
CA LEU A 353 -8.09 -12.44 10.40
C LEU A 353 -8.25 -11.50 11.60
N PHE A 354 -9.45 -10.96 11.81
CA PHE A 354 -9.66 -9.85 12.75
C PHE A 354 -10.45 -10.24 14.00
N GLY A 355 -11.15 -11.37 14.03
CA GLY A 355 -12.09 -11.70 15.12
C GLY A 355 -11.47 -11.65 16.52
N ARG A 356 -10.23 -12.15 16.66
CA ARG A 356 -9.51 -12.19 17.95
C ARG A 356 -8.92 -10.83 18.33
N ILE A 357 -8.27 -10.14 17.39
CA ILE A 357 -7.69 -8.81 17.64
C ILE A 357 -8.77 -7.73 17.81
N PHE A 358 -9.92 -7.85 17.14
CA PHE A 358 -11.09 -7.00 17.34
C PHE A 358 -11.60 -7.13 18.77
N LYS A 359 -11.77 -8.36 19.30
CA LYS A 359 -12.18 -8.58 20.70
C LYS A 359 -11.16 -8.05 21.72
N ARG A 360 -9.87 -8.01 21.41
CA ARG A 360 -8.82 -7.63 22.37
C ARG A 360 -8.39 -6.16 22.30
N GLN A 361 -8.39 -5.56 21.12
CA GLN A 361 -7.77 -4.27 20.86
C GLN A 361 -8.80 -3.18 20.50
N THR A 362 -8.92 -2.17 21.36
CA THR A 362 -9.81 -1.02 21.14
C THR A 362 -9.55 -0.24 19.83
N PRO A 363 -8.28 -0.01 19.40
CA PRO A 363 -8.01 0.72 18.15
C PRO A 363 -8.60 0.04 16.91
N ILE A 364 -8.60 -1.30 16.89
CA ILE A 364 -9.14 -2.07 15.77
C ILE A 364 -10.67 -1.94 15.74
N ARG A 365 -11.34 -2.02 16.90
CA ARG A 365 -12.80 -1.79 16.97
C ARG A 365 -13.18 -0.39 16.49
N PHE A 366 -12.42 0.62 16.92
CA PHE A 366 -12.60 2.00 16.48
C PHE A 366 -12.46 2.12 14.96
N THR A 367 -11.45 1.46 14.37
CA THR A 367 -11.23 1.48 12.92
C THR A 367 -12.44 0.95 12.14
N PHE A 368 -12.96 -0.23 12.50
CA PHE A 368 -14.09 -0.82 11.79
C PHE A 368 -15.42 -0.06 12.00
N VAL A 369 -15.69 0.43 13.20
CA VAL A 369 -17.00 1.04 13.53
C VAL A 369 -17.03 2.54 13.18
N GLU A 370 -15.93 3.26 13.39
CA GLU A 370 -15.88 4.71 13.17
C GLU A 370 -15.27 5.00 11.80
N LYS A 371 -14.02 4.59 11.58
CA LYS A 371 -13.28 4.98 10.38
C LYS A 371 -13.91 4.42 9.11
N PHE A 372 -14.22 3.12 9.11
CA PHE A 372 -14.72 2.46 7.92
C PHE A 372 -16.18 2.76 7.60
N LEU A 373 -17.04 2.99 8.60
CA LEU A 373 -18.46 3.29 8.35
C LEU A 373 -18.75 4.79 8.16
N LEU A 374 -17.93 5.71 8.71
CA LEU A 374 -18.19 7.15 8.63
C LEU A 374 -17.29 7.89 7.63
N TRP A 375 -16.04 7.46 7.49
CA TRP A 375 -15.00 8.28 6.84
C TRP A 375 -14.45 7.68 5.55
N LYS A 376 -14.65 6.38 5.32
CA LYS A 376 -14.16 5.67 4.14
C LYS A 376 -15.29 5.31 3.20
N VAL A 377 -14.95 5.20 1.92
CA VAL A 377 -15.87 4.84 0.86
C VAL A 377 -15.67 3.37 0.54
N PHE A 378 -16.74 2.58 0.57
CA PHE A 378 -16.69 1.13 0.39
C PHE A 378 -17.84 0.63 -0.48
N PRO A 379 -17.61 -0.39 -1.33
CA PRO A 379 -18.71 -1.12 -1.97
C PRO A 379 -19.69 -1.69 -0.93
N ILE A 380 -20.95 -1.86 -1.34
CA ILE A 380 -22.03 -2.24 -0.41
C ILE A 380 -21.83 -3.63 0.18
N CYS A 381 -21.25 -4.55 -0.57
CA CYS A 381 -20.86 -5.86 -0.04
C CYS A 381 -19.91 -5.70 1.17
N CYS A 382 -18.94 -4.79 1.11
CA CYS A 382 -18.02 -4.52 2.22
C CYS A 382 -18.74 -3.91 3.41
N LEU A 383 -19.65 -2.95 3.20
CA LEU A 383 -20.46 -2.36 4.28
C LEU A 383 -21.29 -3.43 4.99
N ARG A 384 -21.90 -4.35 4.24
CA ARG A 384 -22.59 -5.51 4.80
C ARG A 384 -21.63 -6.32 5.67
N TRP A 385 -20.47 -6.73 5.15
CA TRP A 385 -19.53 -7.54 5.91
C TRP A 385 -19.05 -6.84 7.19
N ILE A 386 -18.75 -5.54 7.14
CA ILE A 386 -18.36 -4.73 8.30
C ILE A 386 -19.49 -4.70 9.34
N ILE A 387 -20.74 -4.46 8.93
CA ILE A 387 -21.88 -4.41 9.85
C ILE A 387 -22.07 -5.77 10.53
N TYR A 388 -22.05 -6.86 9.77
CA TYR A 388 -22.19 -8.22 10.31
C TYR A 388 -21.03 -8.59 11.26
N PHE A 389 -19.80 -8.18 10.94
CA PHE A 389 -18.60 -8.48 11.72
C PHE A 389 -18.46 -7.59 12.97
N ALA A 390 -18.51 -6.27 12.81
CA ALA A 390 -18.11 -5.30 13.82
C ALA A 390 -19.27 -4.65 14.59
N VAL A 391 -20.48 -4.59 14.01
CA VAL A 391 -21.64 -3.94 14.64
C VAL A 391 -22.55 -4.97 15.29
N LEU A 392 -22.91 -6.00 14.55
CA LEU A 392 -23.75 -7.08 15.06
C LEU A 392 -22.95 -8.11 15.87
N GLU A 393 -21.63 -8.16 15.68
CA GLU A 393 -20.71 -9.12 16.30
C GLU A 393 -21.21 -10.57 16.19
N CYS A 394 -21.93 -10.89 15.12
CA CYS A 394 -22.39 -12.26 14.89
C CYS A 394 -21.16 -13.14 14.73
N THR A 395 -21.18 -14.36 15.25
CA THR A 395 -20.16 -15.37 14.92
C THR A 395 -20.65 -16.22 13.74
N PRO A 396 -19.74 -16.81 12.93
CA PRO A 396 -20.17 -17.63 11.79
C PRO A 396 -21.02 -18.85 12.13
N ASP A 397 -21.07 -19.27 13.40
CA ASP A 397 -21.90 -20.35 13.94
C ASP A 397 -23.35 -19.97 14.23
N SER A 398 -23.69 -18.67 14.24
CA SER A 398 -25.01 -18.23 14.71
C SER A 398 -26.09 -18.50 13.65
N ALA A 399 -26.52 -19.76 13.56
CA ALA A 399 -27.70 -20.20 12.81
C ALA A 399 -28.99 -19.49 13.25
N SER A 400 -28.97 -18.76 14.38
CA SER A 400 -29.98 -17.79 14.74
C SER A 400 -29.46 -16.36 14.65
N VAL A 401 -29.97 -15.61 13.67
CA VAL A 401 -29.86 -14.14 13.52
C VAL A 401 -30.50 -13.38 14.73
N ARG A 402 -30.84 -14.06 15.84
CA ARG A 402 -31.59 -13.51 16.99
C ARG A 402 -30.73 -13.20 18.23
N SER A 403 -29.42 -13.45 18.19
CA SER A 403 -28.48 -13.11 19.28
C SER A 403 -27.44 -12.11 18.80
N TYR A 404 -27.86 -10.99 18.23
CA TYR A 404 -26.97 -9.89 17.86
C TYR A 404 -26.78 -8.93 19.05
N ASN A 405 -25.67 -8.20 19.07
CA ASN A 405 -25.39 -7.18 20.09
C ASN A 405 -26.29 -5.94 19.88
N ALA A 406 -27.53 -5.99 20.39
CA ALA A 406 -28.50 -4.90 20.25
C ALA A 406 -27.96 -3.54 20.74
N HIS A 407 -27.17 -3.54 21.82
CA HIS A 407 -26.52 -2.33 22.33
C HIS A 407 -25.43 -1.79 21.39
N GLY A 408 -24.65 -2.67 20.74
CA GLY A 408 -23.66 -2.29 19.73
C GLY A 408 -24.31 -1.66 18.49
N LEU A 409 -25.44 -2.23 18.04
CA LEU A 409 -26.24 -1.72 16.93
C LEU A 409 -26.82 -0.34 17.23
N SER A 410 -27.52 -0.16 18.37
CA SER A 410 -28.09 1.14 18.75
C SER A 410 -27.03 2.24 18.88
N ASN A 411 -25.85 1.93 19.43
CA ASN A 411 -24.75 2.90 19.52
C ASN A 411 -24.18 3.29 18.16
N THR A 412 -24.01 2.33 17.25
CA THR A 412 -23.51 2.60 15.90
C THR A 412 -24.52 3.42 15.11
N VAL A 413 -25.81 3.08 15.20
CA VAL A 413 -26.89 3.84 14.57
C VAL A 413 -26.96 5.25 15.12
N HIS A 414 -26.88 5.45 16.43
CA HIS A 414 -26.82 6.80 17.01
C HIS A 414 -25.70 7.64 16.38
N ARG A 415 -24.49 7.09 16.25
CA ARG A 415 -23.34 7.79 15.66
C ARG A 415 -23.53 8.09 14.18
N LEU A 416 -23.97 7.09 13.40
CA LEU A 416 -24.27 7.25 11.97
C LEU A 416 -25.33 8.32 11.76
N VAL A 417 -26.43 8.27 12.52
CA VAL A 417 -27.52 9.24 12.44
C VAL A 417 -27.05 10.64 12.83
N VAL A 418 -26.28 10.79 13.91
CA VAL A 418 -25.76 12.11 14.34
C VAL A 418 -24.82 12.71 13.31
N ALA A 419 -24.02 11.89 12.61
CA ALA A 419 -23.20 12.36 11.50
C ALA A 419 -24.04 12.71 10.27
N TRP A 420 -24.98 11.82 9.91
CA TRP A 420 -25.82 11.92 8.73
C TRP A 420 -26.85 13.05 8.78
N SER A 421 -27.31 13.45 9.98
CA SER A 421 -28.34 14.47 10.20
C SER A 421 -27.81 15.91 10.24
N ARG A 422 -26.49 16.11 10.24
CA ARG A 422 -25.84 17.42 10.25
C ARG A 422 -26.08 18.17 8.94
N LYS A 423 -26.54 19.42 9.04
CA LYS A 423 -26.78 20.28 7.86
C LYS A 423 -25.49 20.57 7.11
N GLU A 424 -24.37 20.66 7.81
CA GLU A 424 -23.03 20.90 7.25
C GLU A 424 -22.59 19.76 6.31
N PHE A 425 -23.02 18.54 6.61
CA PHE A 425 -22.73 17.34 5.81
C PHE A 425 -23.51 17.35 4.48
N VAL A 426 -24.68 17.99 4.45
CA VAL A 426 -25.57 18.08 3.26
C VAL A 426 -25.35 19.37 2.45
N GLN A 427 -24.95 20.47 3.10
CA GLN A 427 -24.95 21.82 2.52
C GLN A 427 -23.58 22.34 2.05
N SER A 428 -22.51 21.54 2.12
CA SER A 428 -21.19 21.93 1.62
C SER A 428 -21.09 21.81 0.08
N SER A 429 -21.72 22.75 -0.64
CA SER A 429 -21.36 23.06 -2.03
C SER A 429 -21.70 24.52 -2.42
N PRO A 430 -20.71 25.33 -2.85
CA PRO A 430 -20.94 26.59 -3.55
C PRO A 430 -21.48 26.36 -4.97
N ILE A 431 -22.35 27.27 -5.41
CA ILE A 431 -23.22 27.20 -6.60
C ILE A 431 -22.44 27.14 -7.95
N GLU A 432 -21.16 27.49 -7.98
CA GLU A 432 -20.39 27.59 -9.23
C GLU A 432 -19.77 26.26 -9.70
N GLN A 433 -19.80 25.19 -8.89
CA GLN A 433 -19.32 23.83 -9.27
C GLN A 433 -20.41 22.91 -9.88
N GLN A 434 -21.63 23.40 -10.12
CA GLN A 434 -22.74 22.56 -10.59
C GLN A 434 -22.80 22.34 -12.11
N ALA A 435 -21.92 22.97 -12.91
CA ALA A 435 -21.91 22.79 -14.37
C ALA A 435 -20.84 21.82 -14.91
N LEU A 436 -19.92 21.29 -14.09
CA LEU A 436 -18.81 20.44 -14.57
C LEU A 436 -18.44 19.30 -13.61
N ARG A 437 -19.45 18.61 -13.07
CA ARG A 437 -19.28 17.44 -12.17
C ARG A 437 -19.85 16.16 -12.78
N LEU A 438 -19.20 15.68 -13.83
CA LEU A 438 -19.41 14.32 -14.33
C LEU A 438 -18.23 13.37 -14.02
N PHE A 439 -17.20 13.80 -13.29
CA PHE A 439 -16.00 12.95 -13.08
C PHE A 439 -15.18 13.13 -11.78
N SER A 440 -15.63 13.85 -10.74
CA SER A 440 -14.91 13.87 -9.45
C SER A 440 -15.89 13.82 -8.27
N SER A 441 -15.89 12.66 -7.61
CA SER A 441 -16.95 12.08 -6.80
C SER A 441 -16.35 11.60 -5.47
N SER A 442 -16.07 12.52 -4.53
CA SER A 442 -15.60 12.15 -3.19
C SER A 442 -16.67 12.40 -2.11
N THR A 443 -17.33 13.56 -2.15
CA THR A 443 -18.39 13.91 -1.19
C THR A 443 -19.72 13.20 -1.46
N LEU A 444 -20.13 13.06 -2.72
CA LEU A 444 -21.39 12.40 -3.07
C LEU A 444 -21.36 10.89 -2.79
N THR A 445 -20.21 10.24 -2.99
CA THR A 445 -19.97 8.82 -2.65
C THR A 445 -19.93 8.59 -1.16
N GLN A 446 -19.29 9.49 -0.40
CA GLN A 446 -19.27 9.37 1.06
C GLN A 446 -20.68 9.50 1.63
N ASP A 447 -21.49 10.42 1.10
CA ASP A 447 -22.90 10.58 1.44
C ASP A 447 -23.71 9.29 1.17
N ALA A 448 -23.48 8.67 0.00
CA ALA A 448 -24.11 7.41 -0.41
C ALA A 448 -23.76 6.28 0.56
N ASP A 449 -22.49 6.19 0.98
CA ASP A 449 -22.00 5.10 1.82
C ASP A 449 -22.45 5.22 3.27
N VAL A 450 -22.44 6.43 3.86
CA VAL A 450 -22.97 6.63 5.22
C VAL A 450 -24.48 6.38 5.25
N THR A 451 -25.20 6.77 4.19
CA THR A 451 -26.63 6.47 4.05
C THR A 451 -26.86 4.97 3.91
N ALA A 452 -26.10 4.27 3.07
CA ALA A 452 -26.20 2.83 2.90
C ALA A 452 -25.87 2.09 4.21
N ALA A 453 -24.81 2.50 4.93
CA ALA A 453 -24.45 1.93 6.23
C ALA A 453 -25.56 2.13 7.26
N LEU A 454 -26.14 3.34 7.35
CA LEU A 454 -27.29 3.62 8.22
C LEU A 454 -28.50 2.78 7.84
N GLY A 455 -28.82 2.71 6.55
CA GLY A 455 -29.91 1.92 6.01
C GLY A 455 -29.81 0.44 6.35
N LEU A 456 -28.65 -0.16 6.05
CA LEU A 456 -28.34 -1.55 6.37
C LEU A 456 -28.41 -1.84 7.88
N CYS A 457 -28.04 -0.88 8.74
CA CYS A 457 -28.21 -1.02 10.18
C CYS A 457 -29.69 -0.96 10.59
N LEU A 458 -30.45 -0.01 10.06
CA LEU A 458 -31.88 0.17 10.34
C LEU A 458 -32.69 -1.07 9.92
N GLU A 459 -32.36 -1.70 8.79
CA GLU A 459 -32.99 -2.96 8.36
C GLU A 459 -32.87 -4.10 9.39
N LYS A 460 -31.92 -4.03 10.32
CA LYS A 460 -31.71 -5.03 11.37
C LYS A 460 -32.31 -4.65 12.73
N MET A 461 -32.80 -3.43 12.89
CA MET A 461 -33.35 -2.96 14.15
C MET A 461 -34.82 -3.34 14.31
N ALA A 462 -35.19 -3.72 15.52
CA ALA A 462 -36.58 -3.74 15.95
C ALA A 462 -37.00 -2.37 16.50
N LYS A 463 -38.30 -2.17 16.72
CA LYS A 463 -38.83 -0.92 17.28
C LYS A 463 -38.26 -0.64 18.68
N GLU A 464 -38.06 -1.69 19.47
CA GLU A 464 -37.49 -1.62 20.81
C GLU A 464 -36.04 -1.13 20.79
N ASP A 465 -35.25 -1.56 19.80
CA ASP A 465 -33.86 -1.13 19.61
C ASP A 465 -33.78 0.35 19.21
N LEU A 466 -34.75 0.81 18.43
CA LEU A 466 -34.86 2.20 17.98
C LEU A 466 -35.25 3.13 19.13
N ASP A 467 -36.23 2.73 19.96
CA ASP A 467 -36.64 3.47 21.14
C ASP A 467 -35.51 3.55 22.19
N ALA A 468 -34.64 2.53 22.26
CA ALA A 468 -33.45 2.54 23.10
C ALA A 468 -32.33 3.47 22.58
N THR A 469 -32.40 3.90 21.32
CA THR A 469 -31.40 4.77 20.70
C THR A 469 -31.64 6.23 21.09
N LYS A 470 -30.70 6.81 21.84
CA LYS A 470 -30.80 8.20 22.32
C LYS A 470 -31.02 9.18 21.16
N ASP A 471 -32.07 9.99 21.25
CA ASP A 471 -32.45 11.01 20.25
C ASP A 471 -32.55 10.48 18.81
N GLY A 472 -32.68 9.15 18.62
CA GLY A 472 -32.62 8.49 17.32
C GLY A 472 -33.76 8.92 16.41
N LEU A 473 -34.99 8.89 16.92
CA LEU A 473 -36.19 9.34 16.20
C LEU A 473 -36.06 10.79 15.70
N HIS A 474 -35.68 11.70 16.58
CA HIS A 474 -35.55 13.13 16.25
C HIS A 474 -34.45 13.37 15.21
N SER A 475 -33.30 12.73 15.39
CA SER A 475 -32.14 12.93 14.52
C SER A 475 -32.34 12.30 13.14
N ILE A 476 -33.03 11.16 13.04
CA ILE A 476 -33.40 10.55 11.74
C ILE A 476 -34.37 11.47 11.00
N LEU A 477 -35.44 11.94 11.66
CA LEU A 477 -36.42 12.85 11.05
C LEU A 477 -35.77 14.17 10.61
N GLN A 478 -34.87 14.72 11.42
CA GLN A 478 -34.10 15.91 11.06
C GLN A 478 -33.24 15.67 9.82
N GLY A 479 -32.51 14.55 9.74
CA GLY A 479 -31.68 14.22 8.58
C GLY A 479 -32.50 13.99 7.31
N ILE A 480 -33.64 13.31 7.41
CA ILE A 480 -34.59 13.12 6.29
C ILE A 480 -35.05 14.49 5.78
N SER A 481 -35.53 15.38 6.66
CA SER A 481 -35.98 16.72 6.27
C SER A 481 -34.88 17.52 5.56
N CYS A 482 -33.67 17.54 6.14
CA CYS A 482 -32.55 18.31 5.58
C CYS A 482 -32.14 17.83 4.18
N ARG A 483 -32.24 16.52 3.90
CA ARG A 483 -31.87 15.93 2.60
C ARG A 483 -32.98 15.96 1.57
N LEU A 484 -34.26 15.90 1.99
CA LEU A 484 -35.40 16.13 1.09
C LEU A 484 -35.43 17.56 0.53
N GLU A 485 -34.93 18.53 1.30
CA GLU A 485 -34.75 19.92 0.88
C GLU A 485 -33.61 20.11 -0.13
N SER A 486 -32.79 19.09 -0.40
CA SER A 486 -31.66 19.18 -1.32
C SER A 486 -32.10 19.31 -2.79
N PRO A 487 -31.44 20.16 -3.60
CA PRO A 487 -31.70 20.23 -5.04
C PRO A 487 -31.26 18.98 -5.80
N VAL A 488 -30.40 18.13 -5.21
CA VAL A 488 -29.86 16.92 -5.87
C VAL A 488 -30.83 15.74 -5.74
N TYR A 489 -31.28 15.18 -6.86
CA TYR A 489 -32.23 14.05 -6.88
C TYR A 489 -31.71 12.82 -6.12
N LEU A 490 -30.43 12.47 -6.27
CA LEU A 490 -29.84 11.32 -5.57
C LEU A 490 -29.92 11.48 -4.04
N ILE A 491 -29.62 12.67 -3.52
CA ILE A 491 -29.70 12.98 -2.08
C ILE A 491 -31.15 12.86 -1.58
N ARG A 492 -32.13 13.29 -2.38
CA ARG A 492 -33.55 13.11 -2.05
C ARG A 492 -33.96 11.63 -2.08
N LYS A 493 -33.52 10.86 -3.09
CA LYS A 493 -33.76 9.42 -3.20
C LYS A 493 -33.20 8.66 -1.98
N MET A 494 -32.01 9.01 -1.54
CA MET A 494 -31.37 8.49 -0.33
C MET A 494 -32.20 8.78 0.93
N ALA A 495 -32.72 10.00 1.07
CA ALA A 495 -33.60 10.37 2.18
C ALA A 495 -34.92 9.59 2.15
N SER A 496 -35.52 9.43 0.96
CA SER A 496 -36.73 8.64 0.75
C SER A 496 -36.54 7.17 1.11
N ALA A 497 -35.38 6.58 0.78
CA ALA A 497 -35.05 5.20 1.15
C ALA A 497 -34.95 5.02 2.67
N ILE A 498 -34.24 5.93 3.37
CA ILE A 498 -34.16 5.90 4.84
C ILE A 498 -35.53 6.11 5.48
N ALA A 499 -36.35 7.02 4.95
CA ALA A 499 -37.72 7.25 5.43
C ALA A 499 -38.59 5.99 5.30
N PHE A 500 -38.45 5.26 4.19
CA PHE A 500 -39.15 3.99 3.98
C PHE A 500 -38.72 2.92 5.00
N VAL A 501 -37.42 2.65 5.18
CA VAL A 501 -36.94 1.69 6.19
C VAL A 501 -37.42 2.07 7.59
N PHE A 502 -37.25 3.34 7.94
CA PHE A 502 -37.63 3.86 9.25
C PHE A 502 -39.13 3.70 9.51
N SER A 503 -39.98 3.99 8.52
CA SER A 503 -41.42 3.80 8.64
C SER A 503 -41.80 2.32 8.83
N LYS A 504 -41.10 1.40 8.16
CA LYS A 504 -41.29 -0.04 8.31
C LYS A 504 -40.96 -0.54 9.73
N ILE A 505 -40.01 0.12 10.43
CA ILE A 505 -39.68 -0.19 11.83
C ILE A 505 -40.78 0.32 12.77
N ILE A 506 -41.34 1.51 12.51
CA ILE A 506 -42.33 2.16 13.40
C ILE A 506 -43.74 1.57 13.23
N ASP A 507 -44.16 1.40 11.97
CA ASP A 507 -45.45 0.87 11.56
C ASP A 507 -45.29 -0.01 10.29
N PRO A 508 -45.00 -1.32 10.44
CA PRO A 508 -44.84 -2.24 9.32
C PRO A 508 -46.09 -2.38 8.43
N GLN A 509 -47.28 -2.02 8.94
CA GLN A 509 -48.54 -2.15 8.20
C GLN A 509 -48.81 -0.97 7.27
N ASN A 510 -48.11 0.15 7.46
CA ASN A 510 -48.28 1.35 6.65
C ASN A 510 -46.93 2.07 6.43
N PRO A 511 -46.03 1.47 5.64
CA PRO A 511 -44.75 2.10 5.33
C PRO A 511 -44.94 3.35 4.45
N LEU A 512 -44.09 4.35 4.68
CA LEU A 512 -44.10 5.64 4.01
C LEU A 512 -43.31 5.56 2.70
N TYR A 513 -43.99 5.80 1.57
CA TYR A 513 -43.39 5.89 0.25
C TYR A 513 -43.29 7.36 -0.17
N LEU A 514 -42.05 7.89 -0.25
CA LEU A 514 -41.78 9.27 -0.67
C LEU A 514 -41.28 9.38 -2.12
N ASP A 515 -40.96 8.25 -2.75
CA ASP A 515 -40.51 8.17 -4.15
C ASP A 515 -41.16 6.94 -4.81
N ASP A 516 -41.55 7.05 -6.08
CA ASP A 516 -42.21 5.99 -6.85
C ASP A 516 -41.28 4.78 -7.07
N SER A 517 -39.96 4.97 -6.93
CA SER A 517 -38.95 3.91 -7.04
C SER A 517 -38.87 2.98 -5.81
N ALA A 518 -39.49 3.35 -4.68
CA ALA A 518 -39.43 2.58 -3.43
C ALA A 518 -40.51 1.47 -3.34
N GLN A 519 -41.23 1.17 -4.42
CA GLN A 519 -42.26 0.12 -4.44
C GLN A 519 -41.69 -1.31 -4.46
N GLU A 520 -40.37 -1.49 -4.63
CA GLU A 520 -39.70 -2.78 -4.54
C GLU A 520 -39.49 -3.19 -3.06
N GLU A 521 -39.71 -4.47 -2.71
CA GLU A 521 -39.59 -4.98 -1.33
C GLU A 521 -38.16 -4.87 -0.75
N THR A 522 -37.16 -4.73 -1.62
CA THR A 522 -35.74 -4.61 -1.29
C THR A 522 -35.18 -3.30 -1.83
N ILE A 523 -34.55 -2.52 -0.95
CA ILE A 523 -33.95 -1.23 -1.32
C ILE A 523 -32.62 -1.46 -2.01
N ASP A 524 -32.46 -0.86 -3.20
CA ASP A 524 -31.15 -0.73 -3.83
C ASP A 524 -30.32 0.34 -3.12
N TRP A 525 -29.50 -0.10 -2.17
CA TRP A 525 -28.55 0.77 -1.47
C TRP A 525 -27.42 1.27 -2.39
N GLU A 526 -27.23 0.69 -3.60
CA GLU A 526 -26.25 1.18 -4.60
C GLU A 526 -26.80 2.37 -5.39
N PHE A 527 -28.09 2.69 -5.20
CA PHE A 527 -28.81 3.80 -5.80
C PHE A 527 -28.67 3.90 -7.33
N GLY A 528 -28.43 2.77 -8.02
CA GLY A 528 -28.19 2.71 -9.46
C GLY A 528 -26.81 3.20 -9.92
N LEU A 529 -25.84 3.39 -9.02
CA LEU A 529 -24.48 3.83 -9.36
C LEU A 529 -23.63 2.72 -9.99
N ALA A 530 -23.93 1.45 -9.73
CA ALA A 530 -23.20 0.30 -10.26
C ALA A 530 -23.71 -0.18 -11.64
N THR A 531 -24.89 0.26 -12.09
CA THR A 531 -25.57 -0.29 -13.27
C THR A 531 -25.44 0.57 -14.53
N ARG A 532 -24.26 0.56 -15.15
CA ARG A 532 -24.15 0.64 -16.63
C ARG A 532 -23.35 -0.52 -17.19
N ARG A 533 -23.71 -1.75 -16.81
CA ARG A 533 -23.30 -2.96 -17.53
C ARG A 533 -24.39 -3.29 -18.55
N LYS A 534 -24.08 -3.10 -19.84
CA LYS A 534 -24.97 -3.48 -20.96
C LYS A 534 -25.32 -4.98 -20.87
N GLY A 535 -26.60 -5.27 -20.68
CA GLY A 535 -27.25 -6.57 -20.89
C GLY A 535 -28.67 -6.33 -21.43
N PRO A 536 -29.26 -7.26 -22.21
CA PRO A 536 -30.27 -6.92 -23.22
C PRO A 536 -31.63 -6.57 -22.61
N LEU A 537 -32.29 -5.56 -23.17
CA LEU A 537 -33.68 -5.21 -22.91
C LEU A 537 -34.59 -6.44 -23.11
N THR A 538 -35.30 -6.83 -22.05
CA THR A 538 -36.59 -7.53 -22.17
C THR A 538 -37.68 -6.57 -21.74
N THR A 539 -38.51 -6.19 -22.71
CA THR A 539 -39.73 -5.41 -22.55
C THR A 539 -40.77 -6.11 -21.65
N PRO A 540 -41.62 -5.36 -20.93
CA PRO A 540 -42.61 -5.93 -20.02
C PRO A 540 -43.78 -6.57 -20.78
N VAL A 541 -44.27 -7.68 -20.24
CA VAL A 541 -45.48 -8.38 -20.68
C VAL A 541 -46.71 -7.61 -20.19
N HIS A 542 -47.65 -7.31 -21.08
CA HIS A 542 -49.01 -6.94 -20.72
C HIS A 542 -49.96 -7.93 -21.38
N ASP A 543 -50.84 -8.51 -20.56
CA ASP A 543 -51.86 -9.50 -20.94
C ASP A 543 -53.11 -8.80 -21.49
N GLY A 544 -53.76 -9.40 -22.48
CA GLY A 544 -54.93 -8.84 -23.16
C GLY A 544 -55.43 -9.71 -24.33
N ASP A 545 -56.39 -10.56 -24.00
CA ASP A 545 -57.11 -11.57 -24.80
C ASP A 545 -57.72 -11.07 -26.13
N GLU A 546 -57.50 -11.78 -27.25
CA GLU A 546 -58.55 -12.04 -28.26
C GLU A 546 -58.17 -13.16 -29.27
N ARG A 547 -59.22 -13.78 -29.82
CA ARG A 547 -59.28 -15.16 -30.34
C ARG A 547 -58.77 -15.37 -31.78
N THR A 548 -58.19 -16.56 -32.00
CA THR A 548 -58.26 -17.45 -33.19
C THR A 548 -57.94 -16.91 -34.59
N VAL A 549 -56.95 -17.49 -35.28
CA VAL A 549 -57.10 -18.47 -36.39
C VAL A 549 -55.70 -18.93 -36.87
N GLU A 550 -55.67 -20.19 -37.28
CA GLU A 550 -54.63 -21.09 -37.76
C GLU A 550 -53.58 -20.54 -38.76
N ARG A 551 -52.33 -21.07 -38.72
CA ARG A 551 -51.81 -22.10 -39.65
C ARG A 551 -50.31 -21.96 -40.01
N GLU A 552 -49.57 -23.00 -39.62
CA GLU A 552 -48.44 -23.69 -40.30
C GLU A 552 -47.09 -23.00 -40.65
N ASN A 553 -46.04 -23.69 -40.15
CA ASN A 553 -44.84 -24.18 -40.84
C ASN A 553 -43.59 -23.29 -41.01
N SER A 554 -42.60 -23.62 -40.16
CA SER A 554 -41.32 -24.27 -40.51
C SER A 554 -40.34 -23.62 -41.50
N SER A 555 -39.10 -23.53 -40.99
CA SER A 555 -37.80 -23.77 -41.67
C SER A 555 -37.08 -22.58 -42.31
N THR A 556 -35.95 -22.11 -41.77
CA THR A 556 -34.55 -22.58 -41.92
C THR A 556 -33.80 -21.77 -42.98
N THR A 557 -32.48 -21.60 -42.75
CA THR A 557 -31.39 -21.11 -43.62
C THR A 557 -31.20 -19.59 -43.73
N LEU A 558 -30.00 -19.01 -43.87
CA LEU A 558 -28.59 -19.29 -43.55
C LEU A 558 -27.81 -18.24 -44.37
N PHE A 559 -26.67 -17.74 -43.86
CA PHE A 559 -25.65 -16.92 -44.55
C PHE A 559 -26.10 -15.52 -45.02
N GLY A 560 -25.43 -14.40 -44.72
CA GLY A 560 -24.03 -14.19 -44.40
C GLY A 560 -23.25 -13.79 -45.66
N LYS A 561 -23.00 -12.48 -45.85
CA LYS A 561 -21.70 -11.93 -46.25
C LYS A 561 -21.72 -10.41 -46.43
N GLU A 562 -20.72 -9.79 -45.81
CA GLU A 562 -20.14 -8.49 -46.14
C GLU A 562 -19.75 -8.39 -47.62
N ILE A 563 -19.64 -7.16 -48.15
CA ILE A 563 -18.41 -6.63 -48.76
C ILE A 563 -18.55 -5.09 -48.91
N GLN A 564 -17.40 -4.45 -48.71
CA GLN A 564 -17.12 -3.01 -48.71
C GLN A 564 -16.97 -2.37 -50.10
N LYS A 565 -16.98 -1.03 -50.06
CA LYS A 565 -16.14 -0.05 -50.82
C LYS A 565 -16.46 0.28 -52.27
N GLY A 566 -16.36 1.59 -52.55
CA GLY A 566 -16.15 2.14 -53.90
C GLY A 566 -16.46 3.64 -53.95
N GLU A 567 -15.44 4.45 -54.21
CA GLU A 567 -15.39 5.92 -54.14
C GLU A 567 -15.90 6.64 -55.41
N GLU A 568 -15.96 7.97 -55.27
CA GLU A 568 -15.47 8.99 -56.22
C GLU A 568 -16.43 9.86 -57.08
N ASN A 569 -16.22 11.17 -56.88
CA ASN A 569 -16.18 12.30 -57.83
C ASN A 569 -17.46 13.00 -58.32
N GLY A 570 -17.45 14.35 -58.22
CA GLY A 570 -18.17 15.23 -59.16
C GLY A 570 -18.60 16.61 -58.67
N VAL A 571 -17.86 17.64 -59.08
CA VAL A 571 -17.96 19.09 -58.82
C VAL A 571 -19.17 19.80 -59.50
N GLY A 572 -19.68 20.92 -58.93
CA GLY A 572 -20.05 22.11 -59.73
C GLY A 572 -21.39 22.86 -59.51
N ASN A 573 -21.36 23.88 -58.65
CA ASN A 573 -21.81 25.29 -58.86
C ASN A 573 -23.24 25.73 -59.32
N VAL A 574 -23.84 26.58 -58.45
CA VAL A 574 -24.36 27.96 -58.68
C VAL A 574 -25.88 28.24 -58.91
N ALA A 575 -26.43 28.98 -57.92
CA ALA A 575 -27.34 30.15 -57.97
C ALA A 575 -28.89 30.04 -57.80
N LYS A 576 -29.31 30.72 -56.71
CA LYS A 576 -30.36 31.78 -56.58
C LYS A 576 -31.79 31.41 -56.13
N ALA A 577 -31.99 31.66 -54.83
CA ALA A 577 -32.90 32.66 -54.24
C ALA A 577 -34.41 32.37 -54.06
N ARG A 578 -34.84 32.26 -52.78
CA ARG A 578 -35.70 33.28 -52.12
C ARG A 578 -35.77 33.11 -50.59
N ARG A 579 -35.77 34.26 -49.91
CA ARG A 579 -35.72 34.51 -48.45
C ARG A 579 -37.06 34.32 -47.72
N LYS A 580 -36.99 33.93 -46.44
CA LYS A 580 -37.44 34.65 -45.21
C LYS A 580 -37.36 33.71 -43.99
N LYS A 581 -37.07 34.07 -42.73
CA LYS A 581 -36.33 35.14 -42.03
C LYS A 581 -36.54 34.80 -40.53
N GLU A 582 -35.50 34.50 -39.75
CA GLU A 582 -35.53 34.48 -38.28
C GLU A 582 -34.29 35.20 -37.71
N SER A 583 -34.52 35.96 -36.64
CA SER A 583 -33.67 36.94 -35.93
C SER A 583 -32.57 36.26 -35.10
N ALA A 584 -31.28 36.57 -35.28
CA ALA A 584 -30.52 37.74 -34.80
C ALA A 584 -30.02 37.62 -33.34
N PHE A 585 -28.74 37.26 -33.19
CA PHE A 585 -27.84 37.75 -32.14
C PHE A 585 -26.46 37.98 -32.77
N THR A 586 -25.89 39.14 -32.50
CA THR A 586 -24.70 39.72 -33.16
C THR A 586 -23.43 39.32 -32.41
N LEU A 587 -22.48 38.70 -33.14
CA LEU A 587 -21.10 38.50 -32.73
C LEU A 587 -20.31 39.79 -33.02
N ILE A 588 -19.46 40.21 -32.08
CA ILE A 588 -18.39 41.20 -32.29
C ILE A 588 -17.09 40.42 -32.49
N ASP A 589 -16.35 40.80 -33.52
CA ASP A 589 -15.14 40.19 -34.10
C ASP A 589 -13.87 40.59 -33.30
N PRO A 590 -12.88 39.70 -33.06
CA PRO A 590 -11.78 39.96 -32.12
C PRO A 590 -10.51 40.60 -32.72
N ASP A 591 -10.59 41.27 -33.87
CA ASP A 591 -9.42 41.84 -34.57
C ASP A 591 -9.40 43.39 -34.67
N GLU A 592 -10.02 44.11 -33.72
CA GLU A 592 -9.94 45.58 -33.67
C GLU A 592 -8.74 46.06 -32.83
N VAL A 593 -7.74 46.64 -33.49
CA VAL A 593 -6.52 47.20 -32.91
C VAL A 593 -6.81 48.56 -32.26
N ILE A 594 -6.63 48.68 -30.94
CA ILE A 594 -6.80 49.93 -30.18
C ILE A 594 -5.41 50.57 -29.93
N ASP A 595 -5.29 51.85 -30.30
CA ASP A 595 -4.10 52.70 -30.14
C ASP A 595 -3.92 53.16 -28.67
N PRO A 596 -2.74 53.04 -28.02
CA PRO A 596 -2.56 53.33 -26.60
C PRO A 596 -2.62 54.82 -26.17
N ALA A 597 -2.95 55.76 -27.06
CA ALA A 597 -2.88 57.19 -26.77
C ALA A 597 -4.16 57.83 -26.19
N THR A 598 -5.24 57.07 -25.94
CA THR A 598 -6.55 57.65 -25.60
C THR A 598 -7.07 57.43 -24.17
N ILE A 599 -6.24 57.07 -23.20
CA ILE A 599 -6.69 56.96 -21.80
C ILE A 599 -5.73 57.73 -20.87
N ASN A 600 -5.85 59.05 -20.90
CA ASN A 600 -5.31 59.92 -19.84
C ASN A 600 -6.14 61.21 -19.76
N GLU A 601 -7.18 61.23 -18.92
CA GLU A 601 -7.67 62.44 -18.25
C GLU A 601 -8.76 62.12 -17.20
N SER A 602 -8.37 62.24 -15.93
CA SER A 602 -9.04 62.95 -14.82
C SER A 602 -10.58 62.89 -14.66
N THR A 603 -11.06 62.55 -13.45
CA THR A 603 -11.44 63.53 -12.39
C THR A 603 -12.30 62.89 -11.28
N PHE A 604 -11.76 62.95 -10.06
CA PHE A 604 -12.33 63.15 -8.71
C PHE A 604 -13.84 63.08 -8.42
N TYR A 605 -14.18 62.48 -7.26
CA TYR A 605 -14.78 63.19 -6.12
C TYR A 605 -14.24 62.66 -4.78
N GLU A 606 -13.92 63.60 -3.90
CA GLU A 606 -13.45 63.49 -2.52
C GLU A 606 -14.61 63.21 -1.55
N ASP A 607 -14.30 62.65 -0.38
CA ASP A 607 -14.92 63.10 0.87
C ASP A 607 -13.87 63.11 1.99
N GLU A 608 -13.89 64.20 2.75
CA GLU A 608 -12.89 64.69 3.69
C GLU A 608 -13.03 64.06 5.09
N SER A 609 -11.91 63.97 5.82
CA SER A 609 -11.90 64.40 7.23
C SER A 609 -10.47 64.70 7.70
N ASP A 610 -10.17 65.99 7.81
CA ASP A 610 -8.97 66.59 8.40
C ASP A 610 -8.89 66.39 9.93
N TYR A 611 -7.66 66.37 10.48
CA TYR A 611 -7.16 67.35 11.47
C TYR A 611 -5.62 67.30 11.54
N ALA A 612 -4.98 68.30 10.94
CA ALA A 612 -3.88 69.19 11.39
C ALA A 612 -3.17 68.86 12.74
N SER A 613 -1.89 69.18 13.03
CA SER A 613 -0.91 70.10 12.44
C SER A 613 0.44 70.01 13.22
N GLU A 614 1.55 70.27 12.51
CA GLU A 614 2.75 71.04 12.90
C GLU A 614 3.77 70.54 13.96
N ASP A 615 4.98 70.29 13.42
CA ASP A 615 6.31 70.83 13.76
C ASP A 615 6.83 70.83 15.21
N SER A 616 8.02 70.25 15.40
CA SER A 616 9.24 70.96 15.90
C SER A 616 10.42 70.01 16.09
N GLU A 617 11.59 70.48 15.65
CA GLU A 617 12.91 69.87 15.85
C GLU A 617 13.33 69.79 17.33
N THR A 618 14.06 68.73 17.70
CA THR A 618 15.42 68.76 18.32
C THR A 618 15.69 67.57 19.27
N SER A 619 16.93 67.06 19.19
CA SER A 619 17.66 66.29 20.20
C SER A 619 17.28 64.80 20.39
N SER A 620 18.13 63.88 19.89
CA SER A 620 18.99 63.06 20.76
C SER A 620 19.85 62.05 19.97
N ASP A 621 21.17 62.17 20.16
CA ASP A 621 22.25 61.17 20.14
C ASP A 621 22.16 59.85 19.35
N SER A 622 23.13 59.73 18.43
CA SER A 622 24.08 58.62 18.32
C SER A 622 23.57 57.19 18.56
N SER A 623 23.14 56.53 17.47
CA SER A 623 23.70 55.22 17.13
C SER A 623 23.64 55.02 15.63
N LEU A 624 24.78 54.77 14.99
CA LEU A 624 24.80 54.23 13.64
C LEU A 624 24.15 52.85 13.73
N GLN A 625 22.90 52.75 13.26
CA GLN A 625 22.31 51.44 13.02
C GLN A 625 23.19 50.73 11.96
N PRO A 626 23.61 49.48 12.21
CA PRO A 626 24.28 48.67 11.20
C PRO A 626 23.43 48.67 9.94
N TYR A 627 24.08 48.74 8.77
CA TYR A 627 23.41 48.60 7.47
C TYR A 627 22.49 47.38 7.52
N ASP A 628 21.19 47.62 7.36
CA ASP A 628 20.18 46.57 7.39
C ASP A 628 20.24 45.82 6.06
N LEU A 629 20.93 44.68 6.07
CA LEU A 629 21.03 43.76 4.93
C LEU A 629 19.73 42.94 4.72
N THR A 630 18.66 43.18 5.50
CA THR A 630 17.40 42.45 5.30
C THR A 630 16.67 42.84 4.02
N ASP A 631 17.01 43.99 3.41
CA ASP A 631 16.46 44.39 2.09
C ASP A 631 17.15 43.65 0.93
N ASP A 632 18.42 43.25 1.07
CA ASP A 632 19.13 42.47 0.05
C ASP A 632 18.57 41.03 -0.08
N ASP A 633 18.01 40.48 1.01
CA ASP A 633 17.31 39.18 1.00
C ASP A 633 15.92 39.25 0.34
N ALA A 634 15.34 40.44 0.18
CA ALA A 634 14.09 40.65 -0.52
C ALA A 634 14.29 40.70 -2.05
N ASP A 635 15.45 41.19 -2.51
CA ASP A 635 15.82 41.26 -3.93
C ASP A 635 16.36 39.94 -4.49
N LEU A 636 16.87 39.03 -3.64
CA LEU A 636 17.30 37.69 -4.04
C LEU A 636 16.15 36.67 -4.16
N LYS A 637 14.93 37.03 -3.73
CA LYS A 637 13.74 36.18 -3.90
C LYS A 637 13.10 36.44 -5.26
N ARG A 638 13.49 35.64 -6.26
CA ARG A 638 12.79 35.58 -7.58
C ARG A 638 11.27 35.48 -7.36
N LYS A 639 10.55 36.57 -7.61
CA LYS A 639 9.08 36.55 -7.69
C LYS A 639 8.69 36.06 -9.07
N PHE A 640 8.08 34.89 -9.16
CA PHE A 640 7.56 34.37 -10.42
C PHE A 640 6.37 35.20 -10.85
N SER A 641 6.42 35.73 -12.07
CA SER A 641 5.39 36.64 -12.61
C SER A 641 4.62 36.03 -13.78
N GLN A 642 5.16 35.01 -14.43
CA GLN A 642 4.56 34.31 -15.56
C GLN A 642 4.75 32.79 -15.44
N LEU A 643 3.89 32.01 -16.11
CA LEU A 643 3.99 30.54 -16.07
C LEU A 643 5.27 30.02 -16.76
N VAL A 644 5.80 30.80 -17.70
CA VAL A 644 7.09 30.53 -18.37
C VAL A 644 8.26 30.60 -17.39
N ASP A 645 8.22 31.51 -16.41
CA ASP A 645 9.27 31.64 -15.39
C ASP A 645 9.29 30.43 -14.46
N VAL A 646 8.11 29.89 -14.14
CA VAL A 646 7.93 28.67 -13.33
C VAL A 646 8.53 27.47 -14.07
N VAL A 647 8.18 27.27 -15.34
CA VAL A 647 8.77 26.19 -16.16
C VAL A 647 10.29 26.35 -16.29
N GLY A 648 10.77 27.58 -16.44
CA GLY A 648 12.20 27.90 -16.52
C GLY A 648 12.98 27.58 -15.23
N ALA A 649 12.36 27.76 -14.05
CA ALA A 649 12.95 27.38 -12.78
C ALA A 649 12.93 25.86 -12.54
N LEU A 650 11.82 25.19 -12.86
CA LEU A 650 11.70 23.73 -12.74
C LEU A 650 12.68 22.96 -13.64
N ARG A 651 13.19 23.58 -14.71
CA ARG A 651 14.23 22.99 -15.59
C ARG A 651 15.66 23.13 -15.04
N LYS A 652 15.90 23.97 -14.05
CA LYS A 652 17.23 24.19 -13.48
C LYS A 652 17.47 23.18 -12.35
N SER A 653 18.10 22.06 -12.67
CA SER A 653 18.44 20.98 -11.71
C SER A 653 19.38 21.40 -10.58
N ASP A 654 19.99 22.57 -10.69
CA ASP A 654 21.10 23.01 -9.84
C ASP A 654 20.66 24.03 -8.77
N ASP A 655 19.36 24.40 -8.76
CA ASP A 655 18.76 25.44 -7.89
C ASP A 655 17.56 24.86 -7.11
N ALA A 656 17.85 24.08 -6.07
CA ALA A 656 16.84 23.39 -5.27
C ALA A 656 15.85 24.37 -4.61
N GLU A 657 16.33 25.51 -4.12
CA GLU A 657 15.50 26.54 -3.49
C GLU A 657 14.60 27.26 -4.52
N GLY A 658 15.11 27.46 -5.74
CA GLY A 658 14.33 28.01 -6.86
C GLY A 658 13.24 27.04 -7.35
N VAL A 659 13.50 25.73 -7.33
CA VAL A 659 12.51 24.70 -7.68
C VAL A 659 11.39 24.64 -6.65
N GLU A 660 11.70 24.67 -5.36
CA GLU A 660 10.70 24.68 -4.27
C GLU A 660 9.77 25.90 -4.35
N LYS A 661 10.35 27.10 -4.50
CA LYS A 661 9.57 28.34 -4.68
C LYS A 661 8.73 28.33 -5.95
N ALA A 662 9.19 27.67 -7.02
CA ALA A 662 8.44 27.54 -8.26
C ALA A 662 7.23 26.61 -8.09
N LEU A 663 7.37 25.52 -7.33
CA LEU A 663 6.27 24.60 -7.01
C LEU A 663 5.19 25.28 -6.16
N ASP A 664 5.59 26.04 -5.13
CA ASP A 664 4.68 26.79 -4.25
C ASP A 664 3.78 27.81 -4.99
N VAL A 665 4.28 28.30 -6.13
CA VAL A 665 3.64 29.36 -6.90
C VAL A 665 2.93 28.79 -8.14
N ALA A 666 3.34 27.63 -8.65
CA ALA A 666 2.77 26.97 -9.83
C ALA A 666 1.24 26.79 -9.73
N GLU A 667 0.74 26.29 -8.59
CA GLU A 667 -0.69 26.06 -8.36
C GLU A 667 -1.51 27.36 -8.48
N LYS A 668 -1.00 28.45 -7.89
CA LYS A 668 -1.67 29.77 -7.92
C LYS A 668 -1.75 30.30 -9.34
N PHE A 669 -0.69 30.14 -10.13
CA PHE A 669 -0.65 30.59 -11.52
C PHE A 669 -1.54 29.75 -12.44
N ILE A 670 -1.58 28.42 -12.26
CA ILE A 670 -2.46 27.52 -13.01
C ILE A 670 -3.94 27.89 -12.78
N ARG A 671 -4.30 28.25 -11.54
CA ARG A 671 -5.66 28.70 -11.20
C ARG A 671 -5.99 30.11 -11.68
N ALA A 672 -5.01 31.02 -11.68
CA ALA A 672 -5.24 32.43 -11.99
C ALA A 672 -5.15 32.77 -13.50
N CYS A 673 -4.41 32.00 -14.30
CA CYS A 673 -4.13 32.33 -15.71
C CYS A 673 -4.41 31.15 -16.68
N PRO A 674 -5.68 30.91 -17.04
CA PRO A 674 -6.07 29.83 -17.94
C PRO A 674 -5.69 30.05 -19.42
N ASP A 675 -5.29 31.26 -19.82
CA ASP A 675 -4.97 31.56 -21.23
C ASP A 675 -3.53 31.23 -21.63
N GLU A 676 -2.52 31.46 -20.77
CA GLU A 676 -1.15 30.98 -20.98
C GLU A 676 -1.05 29.45 -20.85
N LEU A 677 -1.90 28.86 -20.00
CA LEU A 677 -1.93 27.43 -19.73
C LEU A 677 -2.20 26.60 -21.00
N LYS A 678 -3.03 27.10 -21.92
CA LYS A 678 -3.36 26.40 -23.19
C LYS A 678 -2.11 26.12 -24.04
N TYR A 679 -1.10 26.97 -23.99
CA TYR A 679 0.13 26.85 -24.78
C TYR A 679 1.26 26.20 -23.98
N MET A 680 1.27 26.35 -22.65
CA MET A 680 2.35 25.89 -21.78
C MET A 680 2.06 24.58 -21.03
N ALA A 681 0.82 24.09 -21.02
CA ALA A 681 0.42 22.89 -20.25
C ALA A 681 1.27 21.67 -20.59
N GLY A 682 1.52 21.39 -21.87
CA GLY A 682 2.33 20.24 -22.27
C GLY A 682 3.77 20.30 -21.75
N ASP A 683 4.38 21.48 -21.79
CA ASP A 683 5.75 21.71 -21.34
C ASP A 683 5.85 21.76 -19.81
N LEU A 684 4.84 22.29 -19.13
CA LEU A 684 4.73 22.32 -17.68
C LEU A 684 4.55 20.90 -17.12
N THR A 685 3.61 20.11 -17.65
CA THR A 685 3.40 18.71 -17.24
C THR A 685 4.66 17.88 -17.44
N LYS A 686 5.33 18.03 -18.60
CA LYS A 686 6.57 17.30 -18.87
C LYS A 686 7.69 17.66 -17.90
N THR A 687 7.79 18.94 -17.53
CA THR A 687 8.82 19.41 -16.60
C THR A 687 8.53 18.96 -15.17
N LEU A 688 7.27 19.05 -14.71
CA LEU A 688 6.86 18.55 -13.39
C LEU A 688 7.10 17.05 -13.22
N VAL A 689 6.89 16.25 -14.27
CA VAL A 689 7.20 14.80 -14.26
C VAL A 689 8.70 14.52 -14.18
N GLN A 690 9.55 15.48 -14.56
CA GLN A 690 11.01 15.33 -14.59
C GLN A 690 11.72 15.91 -13.36
N VAL A 691 11.05 16.74 -12.58
CA VAL A 691 11.60 17.30 -11.33
C VAL A 691 11.72 16.18 -10.31
N ARG A 692 12.96 15.92 -9.85
CA ARG A 692 13.23 14.99 -8.75
C ARG A 692 13.23 15.77 -7.44
N CYS A 693 12.60 15.24 -6.39
CA CYS A 693 12.80 15.74 -5.03
C CYS A 693 14.26 15.57 -4.65
N SER A 694 14.92 16.68 -4.33
CA SER A 694 16.29 16.73 -3.82
C SER A 694 16.42 15.89 -2.55
N ASP A 695 17.53 15.14 -2.41
CA ASP A 695 17.90 14.21 -1.31
C ASP A 695 18.09 14.88 0.08
N VAL A 696 17.30 15.89 0.44
CA VAL A 696 17.42 16.59 1.72
C VAL A 696 16.06 16.64 2.43
N THR A 697 15.57 15.48 2.83
CA THR A 697 14.58 15.38 3.92
C THR A 697 15.19 14.55 5.03
N VAL A 698 15.32 15.16 6.21
CA VAL A 698 15.76 14.49 7.44
C VAL A 698 14.75 13.38 7.77
N GLU A 699 15.27 12.16 8.02
CA GLU A 699 14.48 10.97 8.37
C GLU A 699 13.45 11.27 9.47
N GLY A 700 12.16 11.14 9.14
CA GLY A 700 11.04 11.32 10.09
C GLY A 700 9.91 12.25 9.63
N GLU A 701 10.09 13.02 8.55
CA GLU A 701 9.06 13.93 8.00
C GLU A 701 8.61 13.60 6.56
N GLU A 702 8.80 12.35 6.11
CA GLU A 702 8.40 11.88 4.78
C GLU A 702 6.88 12.02 4.53
N GLU A 703 6.08 12.06 5.60
CA GLU A 703 4.62 12.17 5.52
C GLU A 703 4.12 13.58 5.16
N SER A 704 4.89 14.64 5.48
CA SER A 704 4.49 16.01 5.14
C SER A 704 4.72 16.35 3.66
N ALA A 705 5.71 15.71 3.03
CA ALA A 705 5.95 15.85 1.60
C ALA A 705 4.95 15.01 0.80
N GLU A 706 4.69 13.77 1.21
CA GLU A 706 3.70 12.91 0.54
C GLU A 706 2.24 13.35 0.74
N GLU A 707 1.86 13.91 1.89
CA GLU A 707 0.50 14.50 2.06
C GLU A 707 0.28 15.74 1.20
N ARG A 708 1.36 16.49 0.88
CA ARG A 708 1.31 17.61 -0.05
C ARG A 708 1.24 17.12 -1.49
N ASP A 709 2.03 16.12 -1.86
CA ASP A 709 1.98 15.51 -3.20
C ASP A 709 0.64 14.82 -3.48
N LYS A 710 0.06 14.12 -2.49
CA LYS A 710 -1.28 13.51 -2.65
C LYS A 710 -2.38 14.57 -2.84
N ARG A 711 -2.24 15.79 -2.31
CA ARG A 711 -3.15 16.90 -2.63
C ARG A 711 -2.95 17.44 -4.04
N HIS A 712 -1.73 17.39 -4.59
CA HIS A 712 -1.42 17.86 -5.94
C HIS A 712 -1.76 16.84 -7.05
N TRP A 713 -1.84 15.55 -6.74
CA TRP A 713 -2.27 14.51 -7.69
C TRP A 713 -3.77 14.21 -7.67
N TRP A 714 -4.50 14.67 -6.65
CA TRP A 714 -5.96 14.43 -6.46
C TRP A 714 -6.84 15.68 -6.54
N HIS A 715 -6.35 16.78 -7.11
CA HIS A 715 -7.13 17.97 -7.47
C HIS A 715 -6.66 18.54 -8.80
#